data_AF-A0A0N0NL71-F1
#
_entry.id   AF-A0A0N0NL71-F1
#
_cell.length_a   1.000
_cell.length_b   1.000
_cell.length_c   1.000
_cell.angle_alpha   90.00
_cell.angle_beta   90.00
_cell.angle_gamma   90.00
#
_symmetry.space_group_name_H-M   'P 1'
#
loop_
_entity.id
_entity.type
_entity.pdbx_description
1 polymer ?
#
loop_
_entity_poly.entity_id
_entity_poly.type
_entity_poly.pdbx_seq_one_letter_code
_entity_poly.pdbx_strand_id
1 'polypeptide(L)'
;MPNWYRDLFASSSGPISLTVRTRIAPLLLKLSWDGYPLVWSDKNGWTFRVPVKDETKYENSNVTRADMLEETNLTLKDDYAHVYFKLPHKDGPTARCASPLAKGYLQYFEAGALSSKYELAKEALEMNASCSYWISARDRIKSQMVIYEAEQDQSKSSSQQGFILPQIIPMGTITRRAVENTWLTASNAKANRVGSELKAMIKAPPGYAFVGADVDSQELWIASLVGDAQFQLHGGNAIGFMTLEGTKAAGTDLHSKTAKILGISRNDAKVFNYGRIYGAGLKFAATLLRQFNPTLSEKQTTEIAQKLYKETKGTRTRRKALGQGTFWRGGTESFVFNKLEEFAEQERPRTPVLGAGITEALMRRFINQGSFMTSRINWAIQSSGVDYLHLLIVSMDYLVRRFNLRARLAITVHDEIRYLVKEEDKYKAAMALQIANLWTRAMFSQQMGIDDLPQSCAFFSAVDIDHVLRKEVDMDCVTPSHPNPIPAGESLDIVQLMDKGDAAKLDESVVPDLPIDLSGYVYDRQPTVMSSLNSSTGLRYLKAQITADDKELKAIVKEAEDSGESGSGSATTSGKSTTTKSTTIPKGPRGRPPKPKVPPPPYAQPQQAVLMEVEDRWTAGFHRAMKGGKETRPWLMAGSGMKRASVGMGGPGGLSSTKGSWAADGWEV
;
A
#
# COMPACT_ATOMS: atom_id res chain seq x y z
N MET A 1 3.05 45.88 -16.52
CA MET A 1 3.02 45.33 -15.14
C MET A 1 4.16 44.33 -14.99
N PRO A 2 4.95 44.39 -13.90
CA PRO A 2 5.91 43.34 -13.58
C PRO A 2 5.23 41.97 -13.50
N ASN A 3 5.90 40.90 -13.93
CA ASN A 3 5.31 39.54 -13.91
C ASN A 3 4.85 39.12 -12.51
N TRP A 4 5.60 39.45 -11.46
CA TRP A 4 5.23 39.14 -10.08
C TRP A 4 3.89 39.76 -9.65
N TYR A 5 3.52 40.93 -10.20
CA TYR A 5 2.27 41.60 -9.89
C TYR A 5 1.10 40.98 -10.66
N ARG A 6 1.34 40.55 -11.91
CA ARG A 6 0.36 39.80 -12.71
C ARG A 6 0.04 38.43 -12.10
N ASP A 7 1.03 37.77 -11.49
CA ASP A 7 0.86 36.48 -10.84
C ASP A 7 0.03 36.57 -9.54
N LEU A 8 0.04 37.74 -8.88
CA LEU A 8 -0.73 37.99 -7.65
C LEU A 8 -2.15 38.49 -7.92
N PHE A 9 -2.38 39.19 -9.05
CA PHE A 9 -3.67 39.76 -9.40
C PHE A 9 -4.15 39.21 -10.74
N ALA A 10 -5.00 38.17 -10.68
CA ALA A 10 -5.59 37.55 -11.88
C ALA A 10 -6.53 38.51 -12.66
N SER A 11 -7.11 39.49 -11.97
CA SER A 11 -7.81 40.63 -12.57
C SER A 11 -7.51 41.90 -11.77
N SER A 12 -7.59 43.08 -12.40
CA SER A 12 -7.27 44.37 -11.79
C SER A 12 -8.19 44.77 -10.61
N SER A 13 -9.37 44.15 -10.53
CA SER A 13 -10.37 44.35 -9.47
C SER A 13 -10.61 43.09 -8.63
N GLY A 14 -9.88 42.00 -8.88
CA GLY A 14 -10.03 40.74 -8.17
C GLY A 14 -9.29 40.74 -6.83
N PRO A 15 -9.66 39.82 -5.91
CA PRO A 15 -8.89 39.62 -4.68
C PRO A 15 -7.47 39.16 -4.99
N ILE A 16 -6.52 39.53 -4.13
CA ILE A 16 -5.12 39.08 -4.25
C ILE A 16 -5.05 37.55 -4.14
N SER A 17 -4.42 36.90 -5.11
CA SER A 17 -4.19 35.44 -5.15
C SER A 17 -2.94 35.07 -4.35
N LEU A 18 -2.94 35.43 -3.06
CA LEU A 18 -1.86 35.08 -2.14
C LEU A 18 -2.19 33.77 -1.43
N THR A 19 -1.34 32.76 -1.61
CA THR A 19 -1.43 31.48 -0.92
C THR A 19 -0.08 31.14 -0.29
N VAL A 20 -0.07 30.20 0.65
CA VAL A 20 1.15 29.57 1.19
C VAL A 20 2.03 28.89 0.12
N ARG A 21 1.46 28.59 -1.06
CA ARG A 21 2.21 28.03 -2.21
C ARG A 21 2.84 29.11 -3.08
N THR A 22 2.40 30.36 -2.94
CA THR A 22 2.92 31.47 -3.73
C THR A 22 4.36 31.77 -3.31
N ARG A 23 5.28 31.87 -4.27
CA ARG A 23 6.72 32.08 -4.03
C ARG A 23 7.05 33.32 -3.19
N ILE A 24 6.19 34.34 -3.19
CA ILE A 24 6.41 35.55 -2.38
C ILE A 24 6.05 35.35 -0.90
N ALA A 25 5.23 34.35 -0.55
CA ALA A 25 4.73 34.18 0.81
C ALA A 25 5.84 33.99 1.86
N PRO A 26 6.90 33.18 1.63
CA PRO A 26 8.03 33.08 2.55
C PRO A 26 8.74 34.42 2.82
N LEU A 27 8.80 35.30 1.82
CA LEU A 27 9.44 36.62 1.94
C LEU A 27 8.57 37.59 2.73
N LEU A 28 7.26 37.61 2.47
CA LEU A 28 6.30 38.45 3.21
C LEU A 28 6.25 38.07 4.69
N LEU A 29 6.33 36.77 4.98
CA LEU A 29 6.37 36.24 6.34
C LEU A 29 7.75 36.36 6.99
N LYS A 30 8.79 36.75 6.23
CA LYS A 30 10.19 36.85 6.69
C LYS A 30 10.64 35.56 7.38
N LEU A 31 10.49 34.45 6.67
CA LEU A 31 10.95 33.16 7.17
C LEU A 31 12.47 33.14 7.30
N SER A 32 12.95 32.47 8.35
CA SER A 32 14.36 32.24 8.63
C SER A 32 14.62 30.80 9.03
N TRP A 33 15.81 30.30 8.73
CA TRP A 33 16.31 29.01 9.19
C TRP A 33 17.42 29.23 10.20
N ASP A 34 17.28 28.72 11.42
CA ASP A 34 18.22 28.90 12.54
C ASP A 34 18.58 30.39 12.78
N GLY A 35 17.61 31.29 12.56
CA GLY A 35 17.79 32.75 12.67
C GLY A 35 18.31 33.44 11.39
N TYR A 36 18.74 32.69 10.37
CA TYR A 36 19.25 33.22 9.11
C TYR A 36 18.16 33.36 8.04
N PRO A 37 18.13 34.45 7.25
CA PRO A 37 17.05 34.70 6.31
C PRO A 37 17.01 33.69 5.16
N LEU A 38 15.80 33.31 4.74
CA LEU A 38 15.59 32.50 3.53
C LEU A 38 15.76 33.32 2.25
N VAL A 39 16.43 32.72 1.26
CA VAL A 39 16.72 33.29 -0.05
C VAL A 39 16.38 32.29 -1.15
N TRP A 40 15.70 32.76 -2.19
CA TRP A 40 15.36 31.95 -3.35
C TRP A 40 16.50 31.98 -4.39
N SER A 41 16.91 30.79 -4.85
CA SER A 41 17.80 30.55 -5.98
C SER A 41 17.03 29.78 -7.05
N ASP A 42 17.15 30.17 -8.32
CA ASP A 42 16.43 29.50 -9.42
C ASP A 42 16.96 28.08 -9.66
N LYS A 43 18.24 27.83 -9.34
CA LYS A 43 18.86 26.50 -9.40
C LYS A 43 18.55 25.63 -8.18
N ASN A 44 18.77 26.16 -6.98
CA ASN A 44 18.77 25.40 -5.74
C ASN A 44 17.45 25.50 -4.94
N GLY A 45 16.50 26.34 -5.37
CA GLY A 45 15.26 26.60 -4.67
C GLY A 45 15.47 27.49 -3.44
N TRP A 46 14.70 27.27 -2.38
CA TRP A 46 14.89 27.98 -1.11
C TRP A 46 16.16 27.50 -0.41
N THR A 47 17.00 28.47 -0.07
CA THR A 47 18.25 28.34 0.70
C THR A 47 18.22 29.29 1.88
N PHE A 48 19.11 29.13 2.84
CA PHE A 48 19.32 30.11 3.91
C PHE A 48 20.73 30.69 3.85
N ARG A 49 20.82 32.00 4.11
CA ARG A 49 22.04 32.79 3.93
C ARG A 49 22.80 32.95 5.25
N VAL A 50 23.97 32.34 5.34
CA VAL A 50 24.80 32.30 6.56
C VAL A 50 26.09 33.10 6.34
N PRO A 51 26.54 33.97 7.26
CA PRO A 51 27.85 34.61 7.17
C PRO A 51 28.98 33.57 7.16
N VAL A 52 30.06 33.80 6.40
CA VAL A 52 31.21 32.87 6.31
C VAL A 52 31.79 32.48 7.67
N LYS A 53 31.71 33.38 8.67
CA LYS A 53 32.18 33.13 10.04
C LYS A 53 31.44 31.98 10.73
N ASP A 54 30.19 31.74 10.36
CA ASP A 54 29.31 30.74 10.97
C ASP A 54 29.23 29.45 10.12
N GLU A 55 30.06 29.32 9.08
CA GLU A 55 30.08 28.14 8.18
C GLU A 55 30.40 26.85 8.94
N THR A 56 31.33 26.91 9.90
CA THR A 56 31.78 25.77 10.71
C THR A 56 30.65 25.14 11.53
N LYS A 57 29.57 25.88 11.80
CA LYS A 57 28.38 25.37 12.49
C LYS A 57 27.67 24.27 11.70
N TYR A 58 27.80 24.28 10.36
CA TYR A 58 27.05 23.39 9.48
C TYR A 58 27.89 22.30 8.80
N GLU A 59 29.21 22.25 9.04
CA GLU A 59 30.12 21.25 8.45
C GLU A 59 29.74 19.79 8.78
N ASN A 60 29.23 19.54 9.99
CA ASN A 60 28.77 18.22 10.45
C ASN A 60 27.24 18.08 10.48
N SER A 61 26.53 19.02 9.88
CA SER A 61 25.07 19.05 9.91
C SER A 61 24.46 18.34 8.70
N ASN A 62 23.13 18.14 8.75
CA ASN A 62 22.40 17.46 7.67
C ASN A 62 22.06 18.37 6.47
N VAL A 63 22.51 19.62 6.47
CA VAL A 63 22.26 20.55 5.36
C VAL A 63 23.39 20.48 4.34
N THR A 64 23.03 20.58 3.07
CA THR A 64 24.00 20.53 1.96
C THR A 64 24.33 21.95 1.51
N ARG A 65 25.62 22.26 1.35
CA ARG A 65 26.05 23.55 0.79
C ARG A 65 25.50 23.70 -0.63
N ALA A 66 24.91 24.86 -0.90
CA ALA A 66 24.42 25.22 -2.22
C ALA A 66 25.55 25.84 -3.04
N ASP A 67 25.76 25.33 -4.25
CA ASP A 67 26.65 25.99 -5.21
C ASP A 67 25.88 27.12 -5.91
N MET A 68 26.36 28.35 -5.73
CA MET A 68 25.77 29.57 -6.30
C MET A 68 26.52 30.06 -7.55
N LEU A 69 27.60 29.38 -7.98
CA LEU A 69 28.37 29.78 -9.16
C LEU A 69 27.57 29.66 -10.47
N GLU A 70 26.63 28.71 -10.50
CA GLU A 70 25.73 28.45 -11.63
C GLU A 70 24.42 29.27 -11.59
N GLU A 71 24.27 30.17 -10.63
CA GLU A 71 23.05 30.97 -10.46
C GLU A 71 22.96 32.11 -11.50
N THR A 72 21.76 32.43 -11.95
CA THR A 72 21.48 33.51 -12.91
C THR A 72 21.50 34.89 -12.26
N ASN A 73 21.22 34.95 -10.96
CA ASN A 73 21.22 36.19 -10.19
C ASN A 73 22.64 36.57 -9.74
N LEU A 74 23.19 37.64 -10.34
CA LEU A 74 24.53 38.16 -10.06
C LEU A 74 24.74 38.51 -8.58
N THR A 75 23.70 38.99 -7.88
CA THR A 75 23.81 39.34 -6.45
C THR A 75 24.06 38.14 -5.54
N LEU A 76 23.61 36.95 -5.93
CA LEU A 76 23.85 35.71 -5.17
C LEU A 76 25.17 35.06 -5.59
N LYS A 77 25.52 35.21 -6.86
CA LYS A 77 26.76 34.67 -7.43
C LYS A 77 28.01 35.39 -6.90
N ASP A 78 27.94 36.71 -6.77
CA ASP A 78 29.07 37.54 -6.34
C ASP A 78 29.08 37.82 -4.81
N ASP A 79 28.27 37.10 -4.03
CA ASP A 79 28.23 37.24 -2.57
C ASP A 79 29.33 36.41 -1.90
N TYR A 80 30.52 37.00 -1.78
CA TYR A 80 31.67 36.38 -1.10
C TYR A 80 31.60 36.48 0.44
N ALA A 81 30.66 37.25 0.98
CA ALA A 81 30.54 37.47 2.43
C ALA A 81 29.67 36.39 3.11
N HIS A 82 28.91 35.62 2.34
CA HIS A 82 27.96 34.63 2.84
C HIS A 82 28.09 33.30 2.12
N VAL A 83 27.71 32.24 2.83
CA VAL A 83 27.57 30.88 2.32
C VAL A 83 26.09 30.51 2.36
N TYR A 84 25.65 29.78 1.35
CA TYR A 84 24.26 29.37 1.19
C TYR A 84 24.13 27.87 1.41
N PHE A 85 23.11 27.48 2.16
CA PHE A 85 22.79 26.08 2.43
C PHE A 85 21.38 25.74 1.96
N LYS A 86 21.20 24.53 1.41
CA LYS A 86 19.90 24.02 0.99
C LYS A 86 19.09 23.59 2.21
N LEU A 87 17.78 23.84 2.16
CA LEU A 87 16.87 23.31 3.16
C LEU A 87 16.78 21.77 3.05
N PRO A 88 16.69 21.03 4.17
CA PRO A 88 16.55 19.58 4.15
C PRO A 88 15.29 19.13 3.39
N HIS A 89 15.43 18.17 2.46
CA HIS A 89 14.32 17.64 1.67
C HIS A 89 14.09 16.14 1.92
N LYS A 90 12.81 15.72 1.93
CA LYS A 90 12.38 14.32 2.17
C LYS A 90 12.98 13.32 1.18
N ASP A 91 13.22 13.76 -0.06
CA ASP A 91 13.72 12.93 -1.17
C ASP A 91 15.26 12.92 -1.24
N GLY A 92 15.92 13.58 -0.29
CA GLY A 92 17.38 13.56 -0.14
C GLY A 92 18.07 14.91 -0.36
N PRO A 93 19.40 14.96 -0.16
CA PRO A 93 20.20 16.19 -0.16
C PRO A 93 20.32 16.87 -1.53
N THR A 94 20.10 16.14 -2.62
CA THR A 94 20.13 16.67 -3.99
C THR A 94 18.83 17.36 -4.39
N ALA A 95 17.72 17.06 -3.70
CA ALA A 95 16.43 17.64 -4.00
C ALA A 95 16.32 19.07 -3.46
N ARG A 96 15.68 19.96 -4.24
CA ARG A 96 15.50 21.38 -3.90
C ARG A 96 14.20 21.61 -3.13
N CYS A 97 14.22 22.55 -2.18
CA CYS A 97 13.02 23.03 -1.52
C CYS A 97 12.30 24.06 -2.40
N ALA A 98 11.13 23.73 -2.94
CA ALA A 98 10.32 24.68 -3.72
C ALA A 98 9.36 25.52 -2.85
N SER A 99 8.88 24.95 -1.73
CA SER A 99 7.95 25.61 -0.81
C SER A 99 8.32 25.27 0.64
N PRO A 100 8.82 26.24 1.44
CA PRO A 100 9.19 26.02 2.84
C PRO A 100 7.96 26.00 3.75
N LEU A 101 6.78 26.38 3.24
CA LEU A 101 5.49 26.28 3.93
C LEU A 101 4.74 24.99 3.57
N ALA A 102 5.43 24.01 2.97
CA ALA A 102 4.87 22.70 2.70
C ALA A 102 4.78 21.85 3.98
N LYS A 103 3.85 20.89 4.00
CA LYS A 103 3.61 19.98 5.13
C LYS A 103 4.87 19.32 5.71
N GLY A 104 5.86 19.00 4.86
CA GLY A 104 7.10 18.35 5.29
C GLY A 104 7.99 19.22 6.19
N TYR A 105 7.76 20.53 6.23
CA TYR A 105 8.55 21.47 7.02
C TYR A 105 7.94 21.84 8.37
N LEU A 106 6.73 21.34 8.66
CA LEU A 106 6.02 21.62 9.93
C LEU A 106 6.85 21.17 11.14
N GLN A 107 7.50 20.01 11.06
CA GLN A 107 8.39 19.51 12.11
C GLN A 107 9.57 20.44 12.40
N TYR A 108 10.12 21.11 11.37
CA TYR A 108 11.22 22.05 11.55
C TYR A 108 10.72 23.38 12.15
N PHE A 109 9.44 23.71 11.90
CA PHE A 109 8.79 24.86 12.50
C PHE A 109 8.55 24.65 14.00
N GLU A 110 8.08 23.45 14.39
CA GLU A 110 7.90 23.07 15.80
C GLU A 110 9.24 22.95 16.54
N ALA A 111 10.28 22.43 15.88
CA ALA A 111 11.63 22.36 16.43
C ALA A 111 12.32 23.74 16.54
N GLY A 112 11.72 24.80 16.00
CA GLY A 112 12.28 26.15 15.99
C GLY A 112 13.40 26.38 14.97
N ALA A 113 13.80 25.36 14.21
CA ALA A 113 14.79 25.47 13.15
C ALA A 113 14.28 26.32 11.97
N LEU A 114 13.01 26.20 11.61
CA LEU A 114 12.34 27.11 10.67
C LEU A 114 11.45 28.07 11.47
N SER A 115 11.71 29.37 11.39
CA SER A 115 10.95 30.37 12.14
C SER A 115 10.50 31.53 11.25
N SER A 116 9.68 32.42 11.81
CA SER A 116 9.10 33.57 11.12
C SER A 116 9.15 34.78 12.04
N LYS A 117 9.29 35.98 11.47
CA LYS A 117 9.12 37.22 12.25
C LYS A 117 7.68 37.39 12.76
N TYR A 118 6.71 36.89 12.00
CA TYR A 118 5.28 37.05 12.29
C TYR A 118 4.66 35.71 12.70
N GLU A 119 3.85 35.72 13.76
CA GLU A 119 3.10 34.55 14.26
C GLU A 119 2.13 33.99 13.22
N LEU A 120 1.62 34.86 12.33
CA LEU A 120 0.79 34.52 11.16
C LEU A 120 1.37 33.40 10.29
N ALA A 121 2.70 33.23 10.24
CA ALA A 121 3.30 32.15 9.46
C ALA A 121 3.02 30.77 10.05
N LYS A 122 3.01 30.68 11.39
CA LYS A 122 2.68 29.46 12.11
C LYS A 122 1.23 29.08 11.85
N GLU A 123 0.33 30.04 12.06
CA GLU A 123 -1.11 29.87 11.81
C GLU A 123 -1.41 29.49 10.35
N ALA A 124 -0.77 30.16 9.38
CA ALA A 124 -0.93 29.85 7.96
C ALA A 124 -0.43 28.45 7.61
N LEU A 125 0.66 28.00 8.24
CA LEU A 125 1.22 26.67 8.02
C LEU A 125 0.35 25.58 8.65
N GLU A 126 -0.16 25.82 9.87
CA GLU A 126 -1.13 24.95 10.54
C GLU A 126 -2.46 24.86 9.76
N MET A 127 -2.98 26.00 9.27
CA MET A 127 -4.17 26.05 8.42
C MET A 127 -3.96 25.32 7.09
N ASN A 128 -2.79 25.48 6.45
CA ASN A 128 -2.47 24.76 5.24
C ASN A 128 -2.37 23.24 5.50
N ALA A 129 -1.74 22.85 6.62
CA ALA A 129 -1.63 21.46 7.01
C ALA A 129 -3.01 20.83 7.27
N SER A 130 -3.93 21.58 7.91
CA SER A 130 -5.29 21.11 8.20
C SER A 130 -6.16 20.98 6.95
N CYS A 131 -5.97 21.88 5.98
CA CYS A 131 -6.75 21.89 4.73
C CYS A 131 -6.15 21.01 3.62
N SER A 132 -4.88 20.61 3.72
CA SER A 132 -4.18 19.84 2.69
C SER A 132 -4.90 18.55 2.28
N TYR A 133 -5.49 17.84 3.26
CA TYR A 133 -6.27 16.64 2.98
C TYR A 133 -7.51 16.98 2.15
N TRP A 134 -8.31 17.94 2.61
CA TRP A 134 -9.52 18.40 1.91
C TRP A 134 -9.24 18.85 0.48
N ILE A 135 -8.17 19.61 0.23
CA ILE A 135 -7.81 20.06 -1.13
C ILE A 135 -7.65 18.87 -2.09
N SER A 136 -7.07 17.76 -1.62
CA SER A 136 -6.86 16.56 -2.45
C SER A 136 -8.10 15.65 -2.55
N ALA A 137 -9.02 15.73 -1.59
CA ALA A 137 -10.15 14.81 -1.47
C ALA A 137 -11.46 15.42 -1.97
N ARG A 138 -11.64 16.75 -1.87
CA ARG A 138 -12.89 17.47 -2.14
C ARG A 138 -13.53 17.12 -3.47
N ASP A 139 -12.76 17.14 -4.56
CA ASP A 139 -13.33 16.94 -5.89
C ASP A 139 -13.81 15.49 -6.06
N ARG A 140 -13.08 14.53 -5.48
CA ARG A 140 -13.46 13.10 -5.43
C ARG A 140 -14.71 12.84 -4.58
N ILE A 141 -14.85 13.57 -3.46
CA ILE A 141 -16.01 13.48 -2.57
C ILE A 141 -17.25 14.08 -3.24
N LYS A 142 -17.11 15.24 -3.90
CA LYS A 142 -18.23 15.90 -4.57
C LYS A 142 -18.71 15.17 -5.82
N SER A 143 -17.84 14.39 -6.47
CA SER A 143 -18.18 13.61 -7.65
C SER A 143 -18.77 12.23 -7.32
N GLN A 144 -19.08 11.94 -6.05
CA GLN A 144 -19.67 10.65 -5.68
C GLN A 144 -21.07 10.49 -6.27
N MET A 145 -21.40 9.26 -6.67
CA MET A 145 -22.73 8.91 -7.16
C MET A 145 -23.69 8.76 -5.97
N VAL A 146 -24.59 9.73 -5.82
CA VAL A 146 -25.62 9.74 -4.79
C VAL A 146 -26.97 9.53 -5.44
N ILE A 147 -27.77 8.61 -4.90
CA ILE A 147 -29.15 8.34 -5.31
C ILE A 147 -30.05 8.62 -4.10
N TYR A 148 -31.08 9.43 -4.27
CA TYR A 148 -32.03 9.74 -3.20
C TYR A 148 -33.27 8.84 -3.25
N GLU A 149 -33.84 8.51 -2.09
CA GLU A 149 -35.09 7.72 -2.03
C GLU A 149 -36.22 8.37 -2.84
N ALA A 150 -36.31 9.70 -2.81
CA ALA A 150 -37.34 10.46 -3.53
C ALA A 150 -37.27 10.29 -5.06
N GLU A 151 -36.11 9.90 -5.61
CA GLU A 151 -35.95 9.62 -7.04
C GLU A 151 -36.48 8.22 -7.42
N GLN A 152 -36.51 7.29 -6.46
CA GLN A 152 -37.00 5.93 -6.66
C GLN A 152 -38.51 5.82 -6.34
N ASP A 153 -38.97 6.50 -5.29
CA ASP A 153 -40.35 6.45 -4.82
C ASP A 153 -40.87 7.87 -4.52
N GLN A 154 -41.73 8.39 -5.40
CA GLN A 154 -42.30 9.72 -5.27
C GLN A 154 -43.15 9.89 -4.00
N SER A 155 -43.65 8.79 -3.41
CA SER A 155 -44.40 8.82 -2.15
C SER A 155 -43.53 9.21 -0.95
N LYS A 156 -42.19 9.05 -1.06
CA LYS A 156 -41.19 9.43 -0.06
C LYS A 156 -40.51 10.76 -0.35
N SER A 157 -41.19 11.69 -1.02
CA SER A 157 -40.64 13.01 -1.39
C SER A 157 -40.14 13.86 -0.22
N SER A 158 -40.60 13.60 1.02
CA SER A 158 -40.12 14.25 2.24
C SER A 158 -38.84 13.63 2.83
N SER A 159 -38.42 12.45 2.37
CA SER A 159 -37.21 11.78 2.83
C SER A 159 -35.96 12.44 2.24
N GLN A 160 -35.04 12.91 3.10
CA GLN A 160 -33.71 13.38 2.69
C GLN A 160 -32.68 12.26 2.61
N GLN A 161 -33.13 11.00 2.63
CA GLN A 161 -32.23 9.85 2.64
C GLN A 161 -31.59 9.66 1.27
N GLY A 162 -30.26 9.74 1.25
CA GLY A 162 -29.42 9.48 0.08
C GLY A 162 -28.52 8.28 0.32
N PHE A 163 -28.34 7.47 -0.72
CA PHE A 163 -27.42 6.33 -0.73
C PHE A 163 -26.26 6.63 -1.67
N ILE A 164 -25.05 6.34 -1.22
CA ILE A 164 -23.85 6.43 -2.04
C ILE A 164 -23.52 5.05 -2.56
N LEU A 165 -23.39 4.92 -3.89
CA LEU A 165 -22.93 3.69 -4.52
C LEU A 165 -21.46 3.85 -4.91
N PRO A 166 -20.52 3.24 -4.16
CA PRO A 166 -19.11 3.35 -4.50
C PRO A 166 -18.81 2.58 -5.79
N GLN A 167 -18.04 3.19 -6.69
CA GLN A 167 -17.63 2.58 -7.96
C GLN A 167 -16.39 1.69 -7.75
N ILE A 168 -16.58 0.63 -6.99
CA ILE A 168 -15.51 -0.31 -6.66
C ILE A 168 -15.19 -1.18 -7.87
N ILE A 169 -13.94 -1.16 -8.31
CA ILE A 169 -13.42 -2.07 -9.34
C ILE A 169 -12.83 -3.28 -8.62
N PRO A 170 -13.49 -4.46 -8.65
CA PRO A 170 -12.92 -5.67 -8.09
C PRO A 170 -11.67 -6.06 -8.87
N MET A 171 -10.64 -6.56 -8.17
CA MET A 171 -9.37 -6.96 -8.78
C MET A 171 -8.68 -5.87 -9.64
N GLY A 172 -8.88 -4.58 -9.32
CA GLY A 172 -8.30 -3.47 -10.08
C GLY A 172 -6.77 -3.31 -9.98
N THR A 173 -6.09 -4.13 -9.17
CA THR A 173 -4.63 -4.15 -9.04
C THR A 173 -4.06 -5.53 -9.35
N ILE A 174 -2.75 -5.61 -9.65
CA ILE A 174 -2.05 -6.90 -9.86
C ILE A 174 -2.19 -7.84 -8.66
N THR A 175 -2.33 -7.29 -7.44
CA THR A 175 -2.51 -8.06 -6.21
C THR A 175 -3.95 -8.54 -6.02
N ARG A 176 -4.85 -8.23 -6.95
CA ARG A 176 -6.31 -8.46 -6.93
C ARG A 176 -7.07 -7.62 -5.90
N ARG A 177 -6.43 -6.62 -5.30
CA ARG A 177 -7.14 -5.66 -4.45
C ARG A 177 -8.10 -4.83 -5.28
N ALA A 178 -9.24 -4.51 -4.67
CA ALA A 178 -10.19 -3.58 -5.23
C ALA A 178 -9.61 -2.17 -5.30
N VAL A 179 -10.07 -1.40 -6.29
CA VAL A 179 -9.67 0.01 -6.48
C VAL A 179 -10.91 0.88 -6.51
N GLU A 180 -10.87 1.95 -5.73
CA GLU A 180 -11.85 3.03 -5.73
C GLU A 180 -11.15 4.27 -5.16
N ASN A 181 -11.44 5.43 -5.72
CA ASN A 181 -10.61 6.62 -5.53
C ASN A 181 -10.89 7.38 -4.22
N THR A 182 -11.95 7.08 -3.49
CA THR A 182 -12.48 7.92 -2.40
C THR A 182 -12.57 7.16 -1.08
N TRP A 183 -13.45 6.17 -1.01
CA TRP A 183 -13.74 5.34 0.16
C TRP A 183 -12.61 4.38 0.51
N LEU A 184 -11.93 3.79 -0.48
CA LEU A 184 -10.75 2.94 -0.23
C LEU A 184 -9.48 3.74 0.11
N THR A 185 -9.53 5.07 0.00
CA THR A 185 -8.42 5.96 0.38
C THR A 185 -8.79 6.94 1.50
N ALA A 186 -10.00 6.81 2.04
CA ALA A 186 -10.52 7.71 3.05
C ALA A 186 -9.71 7.57 4.34
N SER A 187 -9.22 8.69 4.86
CA SER A 187 -8.50 8.69 6.13
C SER A 187 -9.46 8.55 7.31
N ASN A 188 -8.95 8.08 8.45
CA ASN A 188 -9.62 8.22 9.73
C ASN A 188 -9.69 9.69 10.17
N ALA A 189 -10.65 10.00 11.03
CA ALA A 189 -10.81 11.33 11.60
C ALA A 189 -9.55 11.77 12.34
N LYS A 190 -9.12 13.01 12.10
CA LYS A 190 -8.00 13.64 12.81
C LYS A 190 -8.42 15.05 13.22
N ALA A 191 -8.25 15.35 14.50
CA ALA A 191 -8.64 16.64 15.09
C ALA A 191 -8.04 17.86 14.38
N ASN A 192 -6.89 17.69 13.73
CA ASN A 192 -6.20 18.75 13.00
C ASN A 192 -6.44 18.74 11.48
N ARG A 193 -7.38 17.96 10.93
CA ARG A 193 -7.61 17.88 9.47
C ARG A 193 -9.07 18.02 9.08
N VAL A 194 -9.32 18.98 8.20
CA VAL A 194 -10.64 19.24 7.62
C VAL A 194 -11.07 18.09 6.72
N GLY A 195 -12.29 17.59 6.90
CA GLY A 195 -12.92 16.54 6.10
C GLY A 195 -12.35 15.15 6.32
N SER A 196 -11.47 14.97 7.31
CA SER A 196 -10.90 13.65 7.65
C SER A 196 -11.92 12.71 8.30
N GLU A 197 -13.03 13.26 8.80
CA GLU A 197 -14.18 12.57 9.37
C GLU A 197 -15.14 11.96 8.34
N LEU A 198 -14.84 12.03 7.03
CA LEU A 198 -15.74 11.62 5.96
C LEU A 198 -16.37 10.24 6.17
N LYS A 199 -15.59 9.24 6.62
CA LYS A 199 -16.11 7.89 6.89
C LYS A 199 -17.28 7.97 7.89
N ALA A 200 -17.11 8.71 8.98
CA ALA A 200 -18.08 8.80 10.07
C ALA A 200 -19.36 9.57 9.69
N MET A 201 -19.34 10.31 8.58
CA MET A 201 -20.55 10.96 8.05
C MET A 201 -21.48 9.97 7.33
N ILE A 202 -21.00 8.77 6.99
CA ILE A 202 -21.84 7.69 6.48
C ILE A 202 -22.57 7.03 7.64
N LYS A 203 -23.89 7.17 7.63
CA LYS A 203 -24.79 6.65 8.67
C LYS A 203 -25.59 5.47 8.15
N ALA A 204 -25.81 4.48 8.99
CA ALA A 204 -26.76 3.42 8.72
C ALA A 204 -28.19 4.01 8.66
N PRO A 205 -29.05 3.53 7.75
CA PRO A 205 -30.46 3.92 7.72
C PRO A 205 -31.17 3.54 9.03
N PRO A 206 -32.28 4.22 9.38
CA PRO A 206 -33.02 3.91 10.60
C PRO A 206 -33.40 2.43 10.69
N GLY A 207 -33.13 1.80 11.84
CA GLY A 207 -33.36 0.37 12.08
C GLY A 207 -32.22 -0.55 11.61
N TYR A 208 -31.10 0.00 11.16
CA TYR A 208 -29.90 -0.73 10.80
C TYR A 208 -28.67 -0.20 11.54
N ALA A 209 -27.66 -1.06 11.64
CA ALA A 209 -26.32 -0.75 12.13
C ALA A 209 -25.26 -1.36 11.20
N PHE A 210 -24.07 -0.78 11.23
CA PHE A 210 -22.89 -1.40 10.67
C PHE A 210 -22.33 -2.42 11.65
N VAL A 211 -22.11 -3.65 11.19
CA VAL A 211 -21.42 -4.70 11.93
C VAL A 211 -20.18 -5.08 11.14
N GLY A 212 -19.02 -5.09 11.76
CA GLY A 212 -17.81 -5.52 11.06
C GLY A 212 -16.58 -5.56 11.93
N ALA A 213 -15.45 -5.96 11.36
CA ALA A 213 -14.20 -6.08 12.09
C ALA A 213 -13.00 -5.74 11.21
N ASP A 214 -11.89 -5.41 11.87
CA ASP A 214 -10.55 -5.27 11.29
C ASP A 214 -9.78 -6.58 11.54
N VAL A 215 -9.14 -7.15 10.52
CA VAL A 215 -8.33 -8.37 10.70
C VAL A 215 -6.95 -7.98 11.23
N ASP A 216 -6.71 -8.18 12.53
CA ASP A 216 -5.43 -7.83 13.14
C ASP A 216 -4.24 -8.48 12.46
N SER A 217 -3.33 -7.62 11.99
CA SER A 217 -2.04 -8.03 11.43
C SER A 217 -2.15 -9.12 10.36
N GLN A 218 -3.23 -9.10 9.55
CA GLN A 218 -3.57 -10.14 8.58
C GLN A 218 -2.36 -10.63 7.76
N GLU A 219 -1.69 -9.71 7.09
CA GLU A 219 -0.57 -10.05 6.22
C GLU A 219 0.67 -10.55 6.97
N LEU A 220 0.89 -10.04 8.18
CA LEU A 220 1.99 -10.48 9.03
C LEU A 220 1.74 -11.91 9.51
N TRP A 221 0.50 -12.23 9.89
CA TRP A 221 0.10 -13.60 10.23
C TRP A 221 0.27 -14.53 9.04
N ILE A 222 -0.18 -14.15 7.84
CA ILE A 222 0.02 -14.94 6.61
C ILE A 222 1.52 -15.17 6.35
N ALA A 223 2.35 -14.12 6.46
CA ALA A 223 3.80 -14.25 6.29
C ALA A 223 4.43 -15.19 7.33
N SER A 224 3.95 -15.16 8.58
CA SER A 224 4.40 -16.05 9.63
C SER A 224 4.03 -17.51 9.35
N LEU A 225 2.81 -17.74 8.86
CA LEU A 225 2.28 -19.05 8.51
C LEU A 225 3.06 -19.70 7.37
N VAL A 226 3.48 -18.91 6.36
CA VAL A 226 4.36 -19.36 5.27
C VAL A 226 5.71 -19.85 5.80
N GLY A 227 6.24 -19.21 6.84
CA GLY A 227 7.47 -19.66 7.50
C GLY A 227 7.27 -20.93 8.32
N ASP A 228 6.18 -20.98 9.10
CA ASP A 228 5.81 -22.07 10.00
C ASP A 228 5.42 -23.36 9.25
N ALA A 229 4.95 -23.23 8.01
CA ALA A 229 4.65 -24.35 7.11
C ALA A 229 5.84 -25.31 6.89
N GLN A 230 7.09 -24.87 7.13
CA GLN A 230 8.28 -25.72 7.07
C GLN A 230 8.38 -26.71 8.22
N PHE A 231 7.81 -26.37 9.38
CA PHE A 231 7.77 -27.20 10.58
C PHE A 231 6.40 -27.84 10.80
N GLN A 232 5.41 -27.45 9.98
CA GLN A 232 4.00 -27.84 10.15
C GLN A 232 3.49 -27.57 11.57
N LEU A 233 3.95 -26.48 12.17
CA LEU A 233 3.67 -26.10 13.54
C LEU A 233 3.55 -24.58 13.64
N HIS A 234 2.45 -24.08 14.21
CA HIS A 234 2.29 -22.66 14.52
C HIS A 234 3.34 -22.19 15.52
N GLY A 235 3.96 -21.04 15.25
CA GLY A 235 5.00 -20.49 16.12
C GLY A 235 6.31 -21.29 16.09
N GLY A 236 6.50 -22.19 15.12
CA GLY A 236 7.73 -22.95 14.93
C GLY A 236 8.95 -22.08 14.58
N ASN A 237 8.72 -20.86 14.10
CA ASN A 237 9.76 -19.88 13.83
C ASN A 237 9.61 -18.60 14.70
N ALA A 238 10.65 -17.76 14.72
CA ALA A 238 10.65 -16.56 15.55
C ALA A 238 9.57 -15.54 15.16
N ILE A 239 9.21 -15.39 13.87
CA ILE A 239 8.13 -14.48 13.45
C ILE A 239 6.75 -15.01 13.86
N GLY A 240 6.52 -16.32 13.77
CA GLY A 240 5.28 -16.98 14.22
C GLY A 240 5.10 -16.80 15.71
N PHE A 241 6.15 -17.07 16.49
CA PHE A 241 6.14 -16.86 17.93
C PHE A 241 5.88 -15.38 18.30
N MET A 242 6.57 -14.44 17.66
CA MET A 242 6.37 -13.00 17.90
C MET A 242 4.99 -12.50 17.45
N THR A 243 4.31 -13.19 16.54
CA THR A 243 2.97 -12.81 16.05
C THR A 243 1.86 -13.39 16.92
N LEU A 244 2.06 -14.61 17.44
CA LEU A 244 1.05 -15.31 18.27
C LEU A 244 1.12 -14.93 19.75
N GLU A 245 2.33 -14.81 20.32
CA GLU A 245 2.56 -14.58 21.75
C GLU A 245 3.18 -13.20 22.05
N GLY A 246 3.62 -12.48 21.01
CA GLY A 246 4.25 -11.17 21.18
C GLY A 246 3.24 -10.11 21.62
N THR A 247 3.50 -9.44 22.74
CA THR A 247 2.64 -8.36 23.22
C THR A 247 3.33 -7.01 23.13
N LYS A 248 2.53 -5.97 22.87
CA LYS A 248 3.00 -4.57 22.88
C LYS A 248 3.49 -4.17 24.27
N ALA A 249 2.80 -4.59 25.33
CA ALA A 249 3.13 -4.24 26.71
C ALA A 249 4.49 -4.81 27.15
N ALA A 250 4.78 -6.06 26.81
CA ALA A 250 6.08 -6.69 27.12
C ALA A 250 7.20 -6.27 26.15
N GLY A 251 6.88 -5.53 25.08
CA GLY A 251 7.83 -5.16 24.03
C GLY A 251 8.39 -6.36 23.26
N THR A 252 7.70 -7.51 23.31
CA THR A 252 8.11 -8.76 22.67
C THR A 252 7.57 -8.89 21.25
N ASP A 253 6.59 -8.05 20.87
CA ASP A 253 6.05 -8.01 19.52
C ASP A 253 7.08 -7.55 18.48
N LEU A 254 6.87 -7.97 17.23
CA LEU A 254 7.77 -7.71 16.10
C LEU A 254 8.10 -6.21 15.94
N HIS A 255 7.12 -5.32 16.12
CA HIS A 255 7.34 -3.88 15.94
C HIS A 255 8.18 -3.30 17.07
N SER A 256 7.97 -3.73 18.32
CA SER A 256 8.77 -3.27 19.46
C SER A 256 10.22 -3.77 19.38
N LYS A 257 10.47 -5.00 18.91
CA LYS A 257 11.85 -5.47 18.68
C LYS A 257 12.56 -4.68 17.59
N THR A 258 11.89 -4.44 16.45
CA THR A 258 12.46 -3.60 15.38
C THR A 258 12.72 -2.17 15.87
N ALA A 259 11.78 -1.59 16.63
CA ALA A 259 11.93 -0.27 17.23
C ALA A 259 13.18 -0.19 18.13
N LYS A 260 13.41 -1.22 18.97
CA LYS A 260 14.58 -1.31 19.84
C LYS A 260 15.90 -1.41 19.07
N ILE A 261 15.94 -2.17 17.97
CA ILE A 261 17.14 -2.31 17.12
C ILE A 261 17.45 -0.99 16.39
N LEU A 262 16.42 -0.33 15.87
CA LEU A 262 16.55 0.90 15.08
C LEU A 262 16.65 2.18 15.93
N GLY A 263 16.28 2.13 17.21
CA GLY A 263 16.20 3.31 18.08
C GLY A 263 15.12 4.30 17.65
N ILE A 264 13.97 3.80 17.13
CA ILE A 264 12.85 4.61 16.65
C ILE A 264 11.56 4.27 17.41
N SER A 265 10.50 5.06 17.20
CA SER A 265 9.20 4.78 17.79
C SER A 265 8.59 3.48 17.22
N ARG A 266 7.72 2.82 17.99
CA ARG A 266 6.99 1.63 17.53
C ARG A 266 6.14 1.90 16.28
N ASN A 267 5.54 3.08 16.17
CA ASN A 267 4.71 3.46 15.03
C ASN A 267 5.54 3.59 13.76
N ASP A 268 6.75 4.16 13.86
CA ASP A 268 7.69 4.26 12.74
C ASP A 268 8.24 2.87 12.37
N ALA A 269 8.53 2.03 13.37
CA ALA A 269 8.93 0.64 13.17
C ALA A 269 7.82 -0.20 12.52
N LYS A 270 6.55 0.12 12.72
CA LYS A 270 5.43 -0.50 12.01
C LYS A 270 5.54 -0.24 10.51
N VAL A 271 5.63 1.03 10.10
CA VAL A 271 5.81 1.41 8.68
C VAL A 271 7.04 0.73 8.09
N PHE A 272 8.13 0.70 8.85
CA PHE A 272 9.37 0.07 8.44
C PHE A 272 9.24 -1.45 8.22
N ASN A 273 8.62 -2.18 9.16
CA ASN A 273 8.46 -3.63 9.10
C ASN A 273 7.64 -4.06 7.88
N TYR A 274 6.53 -3.37 7.60
CA TYR A 274 5.73 -3.67 6.40
C TYR A 274 6.57 -3.50 5.14
N GLY A 275 7.24 -2.35 4.96
CA GLY A 275 8.12 -2.14 3.81
C GLY A 275 9.18 -3.23 3.65
N ARG A 276 9.79 -3.66 4.77
CA ARG A 276 10.82 -4.70 4.82
C ARG A 276 10.31 -6.09 4.42
N ILE A 277 9.14 -6.50 4.91
CA ILE A 277 8.50 -7.79 4.60
C ILE A 277 8.16 -7.86 3.11
N TYR A 278 7.72 -6.75 2.50
CA TYR A 278 7.48 -6.69 1.04
C TYR A 278 8.75 -6.63 0.18
N GLY A 279 9.92 -6.86 0.77
CA GLY A 279 11.17 -6.94 0.03
C GLY A 279 11.85 -5.59 -0.21
N ALA A 280 11.54 -4.54 0.55
CA ALA A 280 12.35 -3.33 0.50
C ALA A 280 13.81 -3.64 0.83
N GLY A 281 14.72 -3.07 0.04
CA GLY A 281 16.16 -3.25 0.18
C GLY A 281 16.82 -2.25 1.13
N LEU A 282 18.11 -2.45 1.39
CA LEU A 282 18.92 -1.67 2.32
C LEU A 282 18.86 -0.15 2.06
N LYS A 283 18.89 0.28 0.80
CA LYS A 283 18.84 1.71 0.43
C LYS A 283 17.53 2.38 0.86
N PHE A 284 16.40 1.68 0.68
CA PHE A 284 15.10 2.19 1.09
C PHE A 284 15.02 2.29 2.61
N ALA A 285 15.46 1.24 3.31
CA ALA A 285 15.55 1.21 4.77
C ALA A 285 16.41 2.34 5.34
N ALA A 286 17.61 2.58 4.80
CA ALA A 286 18.48 3.66 5.26
C ALA A 286 17.84 5.05 5.02
N THR A 287 17.18 5.24 3.88
CA THR A 287 16.48 6.48 3.56
C THR A 287 15.31 6.73 4.51
N LEU A 288 14.50 5.69 4.76
CA LEU A 288 13.35 5.77 5.67
C LEU A 288 13.79 6.00 7.11
N LEU A 289 14.85 5.32 7.57
CA LEU A 289 15.43 5.54 8.90
C LEU A 289 15.90 6.98 9.10
N ARG A 290 16.52 7.58 8.07
CA ARG A 290 16.94 8.98 8.11
C ARG A 290 15.76 9.96 8.19
N GLN A 291 14.62 9.60 7.63
CA GLN A 291 13.40 10.42 7.76
C GLN A 291 12.87 10.41 9.19
N PHE A 292 12.93 9.26 9.87
CA PHE A 292 12.48 9.13 11.26
C PHE A 292 13.48 9.68 12.27
N ASN A 293 14.77 9.58 11.99
CA ASN A 293 15.81 10.14 12.82
C ASN A 293 16.77 11.00 11.98
N PRO A 294 16.44 12.30 11.82
CA PRO A 294 17.27 13.22 11.05
C PRO A 294 18.69 13.37 11.61
N THR A 295 18.92 13.11 12.90
CA THR A 295 20.25 13.32 13.53
C THR A 295 21.32 12.33 13.08
N LEU A 296 20.92 11.23 12.44
CA LEU A 296 21.83 10.17 12.00
C LEU A 296 22.45 10.48 10.63
N SER A 297 23.76 10.29 10.51
CA SER A 297 24.48 10.38 9.24
C SER A 297 24.15 9.22 8.27
N GLU A 298 24.49 9.38 6.99
CA GLU A 298 24.29 8.33 5.98
C GLU A 298 25.03 7.03 6.30
N LYS A 299 26.25 7.14 6.85
CA LYS A 299 27.04 5.97 7.25
C LYS A 299 26.37 5.23 8.41
N GLN A 300 25.98 5.96 9.45
CA GLN A 300 25.31 5.39 10.62
C GLN A 300 23.96 4.76 10.26
N THR A 301 23.14 5.42 9.43
CA THR A 301 21.85 4.87 9.00
C THR A 301 22.02 3.60 8.18
N THR A 302 23.05 3.55 7.32
CA THR A 302 23.38 2.34 6.55
C THR A 302 23.87 1.22 7.46
N GLU A 303 24.73 1.49 8.45
CA GLU A 303 25.21 0.50 9.42
C GLU A 303 24.07 -0.07 10.29
N ILE A 304 23.19 0.79 10.80
CA ILE A 304 22.02 0.37 11.60
C ILE A 304 21.07 -0.47 10.74
N ALA A 305 20.80 -0.06 9.50
CA ALA A 305 19.98 -0.82 8.58
C ALA A 305 20.63 -2.19 8.27
N GLN A 306 21.94 -2.24 8.02
CA GLN A 306 22.67 -3.50 7.81
C GLN A 306 22.57 -4.43 9.01
N LYS A 307 22.74 -3.90 10.23
CA LYS A 307 22.57 -4.65 11.47
C LYS A 307 21.18 -5.27 11.55
N LEU A 308 20.14 -4.49 11.27
CA LEU A 308 18.76 -5.00 11.25
C LEU A 308 18.54 -6.11 10.21
N TYR A 309 18.99 -5.94 8.96
CA TYR A 309 18.85 -6.99 7.95
C TYR A 309 19.63 -8.25 8.32
N LYS A 310 20.80 -8.11 8.95
CA LYS A 310 21.61 -9.24 9.43
C LYS A 310 20.93 -9.99 10.58
N GLU A 311 20.34 -9.30 11.55
CA GLU A 311 19.62 -9.92 12.67
C GLU A 311 18.29 -10.54 12.21
N THR A 312 17.61 -9.92 11.25
CA THR A 312 16.29 -10.39 10.78
C THR A 312 16.39 -11.36 9.61
N LYS A 313 16.84 -10.92 8.43
CA LYS A 313 16.95 -11.79 7.25
C LYS A 313 18.11 -12.78 7.37
N GLY A 314 19.19 -12.41 8.06
CA GLY A 314 20.37 -13.24 8.16
C GLY A 314 21.37 -13.00 7.04
N THR A 315 22.24 -13.99 6.81
CA THR A 315 23.31 -13.94 5.81
C THR A 315 22.92 -14.74 4.57
N ARG A 316 23.04 -14.13 3.38
CA ARG A 316 22.78 -14.82 2.11
C ARG A 316 23.96 -15.72 1.74
N THR A 317 23.72 -17.01 1.56
CA THR A 317 24.73 -18.03 1.31
C THR A 317 24.38 -18.88 0.10
N ARG A 318 25.38 -19.40 -0.64
CA ARG A 318 25.20 -20.34 -1.75
C ARG A 318 26.02 -21.61 -1.52
N ARG A 319 25.37 -22.77 -1.50
CA ARG A 319 26.03 -24.08 -1.38
C ARG A 319 25.33 -25.08 -2.31
N LYS A 320 26.04 -25.56 -3.33
CA LYS A 320 25.48 -26.49 -4.32
C LYS A 320 24.99 -27.80 -3.71
N ALA A 321 25.66 -28.28 -2.65
CA ALA A 321 25.28 -29.46 -1.89
C ALA A 321 23.90 -29.37 -1.20
N LEU A 322 23.39 -28.15 -0.99
CA LEU A 322 22.13 -27.90 -0.28
C LEU A 322 21.02 -27.38 -1.21
N GLY A 323 21.28 -27.24 -2.51
CA GLY A 323 20.31 -26.76 -3.50
C GLY A 323 20.90 -25.90 -4.62
N GLN A 324 20.07 -25.58 -5.63
CA GLN A 324 20.51 -24.81 -6.81
C GLN A 324 20.53 -23.28 -6.61
N GLY A 325 20.09 -22.77 -5.46
CA GLY A 325 19.92 -21.35 -5.18
C GLY A 325 20.84 -20.77 -4.10
N THR A 326 20.72 -19.46 -3.90
CA THR A 326 21.14 -18.79 -2.67
C THR A 326 20.02 -18.87 -1.64
N PHE A 327 20.36 -19.01 -0.36
CA PHE A 327 19.38 -18.99 0.73
C PHE A 327 19.88 -18.11 1.88
N TRP A 328 18.94 -17.62 2.68
CA TRP A 328 19.16 -16.86 3.90
C TRP A 328 19.36 -17.80 5.09
N ARG A 329 20.30 -17.47 5.99
CA ARG A 329 20.53 -18.24 7.22
C ARG A 329 20.87 -17.37 8.44
N GLY A 330 20.56 -17.87 9.63
CA GLY A 330 21.00 -17.29 10.90
C GLY A 330 20.29 -16.00 11.31
N GLY A 331 19.22 -15.60 10.62
CA GLY A 331 18.35 -14.49 11.01
C GLY A 331 17.00 -14.99 11.52
N THR A 332 16.30 -14.16 12.31
CA THR A 332 14.99 -14.52 12.89
C THR A 332 13.91 -14.81 11.85
N GLU A 333 14.06 -14.31 10.63
CA GLU A 333 13.07 -14.39 9.55
C GLU A 333 13.63 -15.10 8.30
N SER A 334 14.81 -15.72 8.39
CA SER A 334 15.45 -16.41 7.25
C SER A 334 14.51 -17.43 6.60
N PHE A 335 13.78 -18.20 7.41
CA PHE A 335 12.79 -19.18 6.96
C PHE A 335 11.70 -18.60 6.07
N VAL A 336 11.13 -17.46 6.47
CA VAL A 336 10.06 -16.78 5.73
C VAL A 336 10.59 -16.24 4.40
N PHE A 337 11.74 -15.55 4.43
CA PHE A 337 12.31 -14.99 3.20
C PHE A 337 12.73 -16.06 2.21
N ASN A 338 13.23 -17.20 2.67
CA ASN A 338 13.55 -18.33 1.80
C ASN A 338 12.30 -18.87 1.11
N LYS A 339 11.22 -19.10 1.84
CA LYS A 339 9.96 -19.59 1.26
C LYS A 339 9.29 -18.56 0.35
N LEU A 340 9.34 -17.28 0.69
CA LEU A 340 8.82 -16.21 -0.17
C LEU A 340 9.66 -16.05 -1.46
N GLU A 341 10.98 -16.18 -1.39
CA GLU A 341 11.84 -16.17 -2.58
C GLU A 341 11.57 -17.42 -3.44
N GLU A 342 11.45 -18.60 -2.84
CA GLU A 342 11.11 -19.85 -3.54
C GLU A 342 9.76 -19.74 -4.28
N PHE A 343 8.74 -19.23 -3.59
CA PHE A 343 7.43 -18.94 -4.16
C PHE A 343 7.52 -17.94 -5.33
N ALA A 344 8.29 -16.87 -5.13
CA ALA A 344 8.51 -15.87 -6.15
C ALA A 344 9.41 -16.37 -7.29
N GLU A 345 10.10 -17.51 -7.19
CA GLU A 345 10.90 -18.09 -8.28
C GLU A 345 10.14 -19.12 -9.12
N GLN A 346 8.94 -19.52 -8.71
CA GLN A 346 8.08 -20.43 -9.46
C GLN A 346 7.83 -19.94 -10.89
N GLU A 347 7.61 -20.87 -11.81
CA GLU A 347 7.26 -20.50 -13.19
C GLU A 347 5.90 -19.81 -13.26
N ARG A 348 4.91 -20.37 -12.54
CA ARG A 348 3.54 -19.85 -12.41
C ARG A 348 3.21 -19.65 -10.93
N PRO A 349 3.61 -18.52 -10.32
CA PRO A 349 3.27 -18.22 -8.94
C PRO A 349 1.75 -18.23 -8.73
N ARG A 350 1.32 -18.92 -7.67
CA ARG A 350 -0.09 -19.06 -7.28
C ARG A 350 -0.22 -18.85 -5.79
N THR A 351 -1.22 -18.11 -5.33
CA THR A 351 -1.44 -17.92 -3.90
C THR A 351 -1.58 -19.28 -3.17
N PRO A 352 -1.06 -19.39 -1.95
CA PRO A 352 -0.96 -20.66 -1.24
C PRO A 352 -2.31 -21.26 -0.83
N VAL A 353 -3.38 -20.45 -0.73
CA VAL A 353 -4.68 -20.88 -0.21
C VAL A 353 -5.69 -21.14 -1.33
N LEU A 354 -6.00 -20.15 -2.16
CA LEU A 354 -6.96 -20.32 -3.26
C LEU A 354 -6.30 -20.64 -4.61
N GLY A 355 -4.98 -20.70 -4.68
CA GLY A 355 -4.27 -21.04 -5.93
C GLY A 355 -4.36 -19.97 -7.02
N ALA A 356 -4.72 -18.72 -6.68
CA ALA A 356 -4.90 -17.65 -7.64
C ALA A 356 -3.56 -17.26 -8.29
N GLY A 357 -3.50 -17.25 -9.61
CA GLY A 357 -2.26 -16.98 -10.36
C GLY A 357 -1.92 -15.50 -10.50
N ILE A 358 -0.62 -15.18 -10.57
CA ILE A 358 -0.16 -13.85 -10.97
C ILE A 358 -0.43 -13.61 -12.46
N THR A 359 -0.55 -12.34 -12.88
CA THR A 359 -0.67 -11.96 -14.29
C THR A 359 0.45 -12.56 -15.15
N GLU A 360 0.12 -12.92 -16.40
CA GLU A 360 1.05 -13.57 -17.32
C GLU A 360 2.34 -12.77 -17.53
N ALA A 361 2.26 -11.45 -17.59
CA ALA A 361 3.42 -10.57 -17.77
C ALA A 361 4.50 -10.71 -16.68
N LEU A 362 4.16 -11.24 -15.51
CA LEU A 362 5.08 -11.45 -14.38
C LEU A 362 5.44 -12.94 -14.18
N MET A 363 5.05 -13.82 -15.11
CA MET A 363 5.52 -15.21 -15.12
C MET A 363 6.99 -15.28 -15.51
N ARG A 364 7.72 -16.24 -14.92
CA ARG A 364 9.18 -16.38 -15.10
C ARG A 364 9.61 -16.47 -16.56
N ARG A 365 8.79 -17.08 -17.42
CA ARG A 365 9.08 -17.24 -18.86
C ARG A 365 9.14 -15.92 -19.64
N PHE A 366 8.50 -14.87 -19.14
CA PHE A 366 8.42 -13.56 -19.81
C PHE A 366 9.34 -12.50 -19.19
N ILE A 367 10.04 -12.84 -18.10
CA ILE A 367 10.92 -11.92 -17.38
C ILE A 367 12.36 -12.46 -17.31
N ASN A 368 13.32 -11.55 -17.30
CA ASN A 368 14.71 -11.91 -17.05
C ASN A 368 14.87 -12.45 -15.62
N GLN A 369 15.78 -13.40 -15.42
CA GLN A 369 16.03 -14.01 -14.12
C GLN A 369 16.36 -12.93 -13.07
N GLY A 370 15.62 -12.93 -11.95
CA GLY A 370 15.80 -11.98 -10.85
C GLY A 370 15.13 -10.61 -11.05
N SER A 371 14.52 -10.34 -12.20
CA SER A 371 13.72 -9.12 -12.40
C SER A 371 12.40 -9.21 -11.63
N PHE A 372 11.95 -8.08 -11.06
CA PHE A 372 10.68 -7.95 -10.34
C PHE A 372 10.49 -8.89 -9.12
N MET A 373 11.57 -9.44 -8.55
CA MET A 373 11.48 -10.33 -7.37
C MET A 373 10.77 -9.68 -6.19
N THR A 374 11.08 -8.41 -5.90
CA THR A 374 10.41 -7.66 -4.82
C THR A 374 8.91 -7.52 -5.07
N SER A 375 8.51 -7.22 -6.31
CA SER A 375 7.10 -7.14 -6.71
C SER A 375 6.38 -8.48 -6.59
N ARG A 376 7.03 -9.59 -6.93
CA ARG A 376 6.46 -10.95 -6.85
C ARG A 376 6.32 -11.43 -5.40
N ILE A 377 7.30 -11.13 -4.54
CA ILE A 377 7.21 -11.39 -3.09
C ILE A 377 6.06 -10.58 -2.48
N ASN A 378 5.98 -9.29 -2.81
CA ASN A 378 4.89 -8.44 -2.34
C ASN A 378 3.52 -8.95 -2.82
N TRP A 379 3.44 -9.38 -4.09
CA TRP A 379 2.24 -9.99 -4.65
C TRP A 379 1.79 -11.23 -3.89
N ALA A 380 2.72 -12.12 -3.52
CA ALA A 380 2.41 -13.35 -2.78
C ALA A 380 1.62 -13.07 -1.50
N ILE A 381 2.10 -12.13 -0.68
CA ILE A 381 1.48 -11.79 0.61
C ILE A 381 0.18 -11.00 0.40
N GLN A 382 0.23 -9.91 -0.38
CA GLN A 382 -0.94 -9.04 -0.56
C GLN A 382 -2.09 -9.77 -1.26
N SER A 383 -1.79 -10.60 -2.24
CA SER A 383 -2.81 -11.37 -2.94
C SER A 383 -3.36 -12.49 -2.05
N SER A 384 -2.55 -13.07 -1.16
CA SER A 384 -3.08 -13.97 -0.11
C SER A 384 -4.00 -13.25 0.87
N GLY A 385 -3.75 -11.98 1.18
CA GLY A 385 -4.71 -11.16 1.95
C GLY A 385 -6.06 -10.99 1.25
N VAL A 386 -6.08 -10.96 -0.09
CA VAL A 386 -7.33 -10.96 -0.88
C VAL A 386 -8.02 -12.32 -0.84
N ASP A 387 -7.27 -13.43 -0.82
CA ASP A 387 -7.87 -14.77 -0.62
C ASP A 387 -8.58 -14.85 0.73
N TYR A 388 -7.97 -14.28 1.77
CA TYR A 388 -8.58 -14.18 3.09
C TYR A 388 -9.92 -13.43 3.03
N LEU A 389 -9.93 -12.27 2.37
CA LEU A 389 -11.15 -11.48 2.20
C LEU A 389 -12.25 -12.26 1.47
N HIS A 390 -11.92 -12.98 0.40
CA HIS A 390 -12.91 -13.76 -0.34
C HIS A 390 -13.49 -14.90 0.50
N LEU A 391 -12.64 -15.63 1.24
CA LEU A 391 -13.11 -16.69 2.14
C LEU A 391 -14.03 -16.14 3.23
N LEU A 392 -13.69 -14.98 3.78
CA LEU A 392 -14.50 -14.33 4.80
C LEU A 392 -15.86 -13.89 4.24
N ILE A 393 -15.89 -13.27 3.05
CA ILE A 393 -17.13 -12.86 2.37
C ILE A 393 -18.02 -14.06 2.07
N VAL A 394 -17.46 -15.13 1.50
CA VAL A 394 -18.21 -16.35 1.13
C VAL A 394 -18.73 -17.06 2.38
N SER A 395 -17.91 -17.18 3.43
CA SER A 395 -18.32 -17.77 4.71
C SER A 395 -19.46 -16.98 5.35
N MET A 396 -19.38 -15.65 5.31
CA MET A 396 -20.43 -14.80 5.85
C MET A 396 -21.70 -14.85 5.00
N ASP A 397 -21.61 -14.85 3.66
CA ASP A 397 -22.78 -15.03 2.78
C ASP A 397 -23.48 -16.37 3.04
N TYR A 398 -22.72 -17.45 3.24
CA TYR A 398 -23.25 -18.74 3.64
C TYR A 398 -23.99 -18.67 4.98
N LEU A 399 -23.37 -18.11 6.03
CA LEU A 399 -23.96 -18.02 7.37
C LEU A 399 -25.20 -17.12 7.39
N VAL A 400 -25.17 -16.01 6.65
CA VAL A 400 -26.30 -15.09 6.49
C VAL A 400 -27.51 -15.82 5.89
N ARG A 401 -27.31 -16.61 4.84
CA ARG A 401 -28.38 -17.41 4.23
C ARG A 401 -28.82 -18.57 5.12
N ARG A 402 -27.88 -19.24 5.78
CA ARG A 402 -28.15 -20.39 6.66
C ARG A 402 -29.03 -20.04 7.86
N PHE A 403 -28.88 -18.83 8.40
CA PHE A 403 -29.57 -18.37 9.59
C PHE A 403 -30.59 -17.24 9.32
N ASN A 404 -30.92 -16.97 8.05
CA ASN A 404 -31.85 -15.91 7.61
C ASN A 404 -31.54 -14.52 8.20
N LEU A 405 -30.26 -14.20 8.34
CA LEU A 405 -29.84 -12.91 8.90
C LEU A 405 -30.11 -11.79 7.90
N ARG A 406 -30.64 -10.66 8.37
CA ARG A 406 -30.84 -9.47 7.52
C ARG A 406 -29.58 -8.64 7.45
N ALA A 407 -28.58 -9.16 6.75
CA ALA A 407 -27.27 -8.55 6.56
C ALA A 407 -26.89 -8.42 5.09
N ARG A 408 -26.21 -7.33 4.73
CA ARG A 408 -25.65 -7.09 3.40
C ARG A 408 -24.23 -6.56 3.50
N LEU A 409 -23.33 -7.04 2.64
CA LEU A 409 -21.98 -6.47 2.55
C LEU A 409 -22.08 -4.99 2.15
N ALA A 410 -21.54 -4.10 3.00
CA ALA A 410 -21.58 -2.65 2.76
C ALA A 410 -20.30 -2.19 2.04
N ILE A 411 -19.14 -2.44 2.64
CA ILE A 411 -17.85 -2.08 2.07
C ILE A 411 -16.74 -2.96 2.65
N THR A 412 -15.71 -3.18 1.84
CA THR A 412 -14.42 -3.76 2.27
C THR A 412 -13.37 -2.69 2.07
N VAL A 413 -12.56 -2.40 3.09
CA VAL A 413 -11.49 -1.39 3.02
C VAL A 413 -10.22 -2.02 3.57
N HIS A 414 -9.28 -2.37 2.70
CA HIS A 414 -8.08 -3.11 3.08
C HIS A 414 -8.42 -4.45 3.78
N ASP A 415 -8.14 -4.54 5.08
CA ASP A 415 -8.41 -5.63 6.02
C ASP A 415 -9.69 -5.43 6.84
N GLU A 416 -10.38 -4.29 6.68
CA GLU A 416 -11.65 -3.99 7.31
C GLU A 416 -12.82 -4.51 6.45
N ILE A 417 -13.74 -5.24 7.07
CA ILE A 417 -14.99 -5.66 6.44
C ILE A 417 -16.18 -5.13 7.24
N ARG A 418 -17.15 -4.50 6.56
CA ARG A 418 -18.35 -3.96 7.21
C ARG A 418 -19.60 -4.42 6.47
N TYR A 419 -20.57 -4.90 7.24
CA TYR A 419 -21.90 -5.30 6.81
C TYR A 419 -22.92 -4.29 7.33
N LEU A 420 -23.93 -4.00 6.52
CA LEU A 420 -25.14 -3.33 6.98
C LEU A 420 -26.13 -4.39 7.45
N VAL A 421 -26.51 -4.34 8.72
CA VAL A 421 -27.33 -5.36 9.38
C VAL A 421 -28.53 -4.69 10.04
N LYS A 422 -29.68 -5.35 10.02
CA LYS A 422 -30.85 -4.88 10.79
C LYS A 422 -30.56 -4.97 12.29
N GLU A 423 -31.03 -4.00 13.06
CA GLU A 423 -30.71 -3.88 14.50
C GLU A 423 -31.02 -5.16 15.30
N GLU A 424 -32.07 -5.88 14.93
CA GLU A 424 -32.49 -7.14 15.57
C GLU A 424 -31.49 -8.29 15.42
N ASP A 425 -30.69 -8.29 14.34
CA ASP A 425 -29.76 -9.37 14.00
C ASP A 425 -28.30 -8.98 14.26
N LYS A 426 -28.03 -7.78 14.82
CA LYS A 426 -26.67 -7.22 14.92
C LYS A 426 -25.69 -8.15 15.68
N TYR A 427 -26.14 -8.74 16.78
CA TYR A 427 -25.31 -9.64 17.59
C TYR A 427 -25.13 -11.03 16.94
N LYS A 428 -26.16 -11.54 16.27
CA LYS A 428 -26.07 -12.79 15.48
C LYS A 428 -25.12 -12.63 14.31
N ALA A 429 -25.18 -11.50 13.62
CA ALA A 429 -24.24 -11.18 12.54
C ALA A 429 -22.80 -11.02 13.06
N ALA A 430 -22.62 -10.43 14.25
CA ALA A 430 -21.31 -10.36 14.89
C ALA A 430 -20.75 -11.76 15.24
N MET A 431 -21.60 -12.66 15.77
CA MET A 431 -21.24 -14.05 16.01
C MET A 431 -20.90 -14.80 14.71
N ALA A 432 -21.71 -14.62 13.66
CA ALA A 432 -21.45 -15.21 12.35
C ALA A 432 -20.11 -14.72 11.76
N LEU A 433 -19.78 -13.44 11.96
CA LEU A 433 -18.50 -12.89 11.51
C LEU A 433 -17.30 -13.51 12.26
N GLN A 434 -17.42 -13.76 13.56
CA GLN A 434 -16.40 -14.48 14.34
C GLN A 434 -16.19 -15.91 13.81
N ILE A 435 -17.27 -16.64 13.52
CA ILE A 435 -17.21 -18.00 12.96
C ILE A 435 -16.60 -17.98 11.55
N ALA A 436 -17.00 -17.02 10.71
CA ALA A 436 -16.45 -16.87 9.37
C ALA A 436 -14.93 -16.66 9.39
N ASN A 437 -14.42 -15.90 10.36
CA ASN A 437 -12.98 -15.70 10.56
C ASN A 437 -12.28 -16.97 11.05
N LEU A 438 -12.89 -17.70 11.98
CA LEU A 438 -12.38 -19.00 12.43
C LEU A 438 -12.24 -19.98 11.26
N TRP A 439 -13.27 -20.12 10.41
CA TRP A 439 -13.22 -20.97 9.22
C TRP A 439 -12.16 -20.52 8.22
N THR A 440 -12.06 -19.22 7.98
CA THR A 440 -11.04 -18.65 7.10
C THR A 440 -9.63 -18.99 7.59
N ARG A 441 -9.36 -18.81 8.89
CA ARG A 441 -8.04 -19.09 9.47
C ARG A 441 -7.71 -20.58 9.52
N ALA A 442 -8.71 -21.42 9.79
CA ALA A 442 -8.56 -22.87 9.76
C ALA A 442 -8.21 -23.34 8.34
N MET A 443 -8.92 -22.84 7.32
CA MET A 443 -8.62 -23.17 5.92
C MET A 443 -7.22 -22.70 5.51
N PHE A 444 -6.82 -21.49 5.91
CA PHE A 444 -5.45 -21.00 5.68
C PHE A 444 -4.39 -21.91 6.30
N SER A 445 -4.58 -22.33 7.56
CA SER A 445 -3.64 -23.21 8.26
C SER A 445 -3.54 -24.58 7.58
N GLN A 446 -4.69 -25.17 7.25
CA GLN A 446 -4.76 -26.47 6.59
C GLN A 446 -4.10 -26.44 5.19
N GLN A 447 -4.31 -25.39 4.40
CA GLN A 447 -3.68 -25.25 3.08
C GLN A 447 -2.15 -25.09 3.17
N MET A 448 -1.65 -24.60 4.30
CA MET A 448 -0.23 -24.52 4.61
C MET A 448 0.35 -25.83 5.18
N GLY A 449 -0.49 -26.84 5.38
CA GLY A 449 -0.10 -28.15 5.92
C GLY A 449 -0.04 -28.20 7.44
N ILE A 450 -0.77 -27.31 8.12
CA ILE A 450 -0.89 -27.25 9.58
C ILE A 450 -2.35 -27.54 9.95
N ASP A 451 -2.59 -28.65 10.66
CA ASP A 451 -3.94 -29.18 10.93
C ASP A 451 -4.55 -28.68 12.26
N ASP A 452 -3.92 -27.72 12.93
CA ASP A 452 -4.43 -27.03 14.12
C ASP A 452 -4.53 -25.52 13.92
N LEU A 453 -5.20 -24.81 14.85
CA LEU A 453 -5.32 -23.35 14.84
C LEU A 453 -5.26 -22.82 16.29
N PRO A 454 -4.31 -21.92 16.62
CA PRO A 454 -4.21 -21.34 17.94
C PRO A 454 -5.40 -20.43 18.26
N GLN A 455 -5.92 -20.54 19.49
CA GLN A 455 -7.04 -19.73 19.96
C GLN A 455 -6.74 -18.22 19.89
N SER A 456 -5.49 -17.80 20.16
CA SER A 456 -5.08 -16.40 20.15
C SER A 456 -5.31 -15.68 18.83
N CYS A 457 -5.35 -16.44 17.73
CA CYS A 457 -5.57 -15.88 16.40
C CYS A 457 -6.94 -16.27 15.82
N ALA A 458 -7.67 -17.21 16.44
CA ALA A 458 -8.87 -17.82 15.87
C ALA A 458 -10.04 -16.82 15.70
N PHE A 459 -10.19 -15.90 16.64
CA PHE A 459 -11.25 -14.90 16.66
C PHE A 459 -10.69 -13.50 16.33
N PHE A 460 -11.56 -12.60 15.88
CA PHE A 460 -11.25 -11.17 15.87
C PHE A 460 -11.04 -10.69 17.30
N SER A 461 -10.12 -9.72 17.48
CA SER A 461 -9.95 -9.06 18.78
C SER A 461 -11.27 -8.47 19.29
N ALA A 462 -12.04 -7.86 18.38
CA ALA A 462 -13.41 -7.43 18.62
C ALA A 462 -14.18 -7.30 17.30
N VAL A 463 -15.51 -7.37 17.41
CA VAL A 463 -16.44 -6.99 16.34
C VAL A 463 -17.13 -5.69 16.72
N ASP A 464 -17.03 -4.71 15.83
CA ASP A 464 -17.60 -3.38 16.01
C ASP A 464 -19.04 -3.33 15.49
N ILE A 465 -19.91 -2.71 16.28
CA ILE A 465 -21.31 -2.45 15.99
C ILE A 465 -21.55 -0.94 16.17
N ASP A 466 -21.90 -0.25 15.10
CA ASP A 466 -22.02 1.20 15.12
C ASP A 466 -23.08 1.71 14.14
N HIS A 467 -23.70 2.85 14.43
CA HIS A 467 -24.59 3.53 13.49
C HIS A 467 -23.82 4.36 12.45
N VAL A 468 -22.53 4.63 12.68
CA VAL A 468 -21.66 5.35 11.73
C VAL A 468 -20.49 4.47 11.26
N LEU A 469 -19.97 4.75 10.08
CA LEU A 469 -18.79 4.07 9.57
C LEU A 469 -17.50 4.72 10.11
N ARG A 470 -16.88 4.16 11.15
CA ARG A 470 -15.56 4.61 11.63
C ARG A 470 -14.64 3.43 11.94
N LYS A 471 -13.36 3.72 12.19
CA LYS A 471 -12.36 2.67 12.45
C LYS A 471 -12.59 2.03 13.83
N GLU A 472 -12.54 2.84 14.87
CA GLU A 472 -12.79 2.43 16.26
C GLU A 472 -14.09 3.10 16.72
N VAL A 473 -14.95 2.35 17.40
CA VAL A 473 -16.31 2.79 17.78
C VAL A 473 -16.33 3.83 18.89
N ASP A 474 -15.23 4.02 19.61
CA ASP A 474 -15.07 4.98 20.70
C ASP A 474 -14.53 6.34 20.21
N MET A 475 -14.09 6.44 18.95
CA MET A 475 -13.60 7.71 18.41
C MET A 475 -14.72 8.72 18.24
N ASP A 476 -14.67 9.82 19.00
CA ASP A 476 -15.63 10.94 18.92
C ASP A 476 -15.70 11.60 17.53
N CYS A 477 -14.67 11.40 16.68
CA CYS A 477 -14.60 11.91 15.31
C CYS A 477 -14.73 13.45 15.22
N VAL A 478 -14.27 14.17 16.26
CA VAL A 478 -14.22 15.64 16.28
C VAL A 478 -13.11 16.14 15.37
N THR A 479 -13.47 17.04 14.45
CA THR A 479 -12.55 17.68 13.50
C THR A 479 -12.95 19.15 13.32
N PRO A 480 -12.13 19.99 12.63
CA PRO A 480 -12.47 21.40 12.45
C PRO A 480 -13.76 21.62 11.66
N SER A 481 -14.18 20.65 10.83
CA SER A 481 -15.43 20.67 10.07
C SER A 481 -16.60 19.96 10.78
N HIS A 482 -16.32 19.18 11.83
CA HIS A 482 -17.32 18.48 12.63
C HIS A 482 -17.00 18.61 14.13
N PRO A 483 -17.47 19.68 14.80
CA PRO A 483 -17.10 19.96 16.18
C PRO A 483 -17.86 19.11 17.21
N ASN A 484 -18.99 18.51 16.81
CA ASN A 484 -19.85 17.75 17.72
C ASN A 484 -19.36 16.30 17.81
N PRO A 485 -19.19 15.72 19.02
CA PRO A 485 -18.77 14.33 19.16
C PRO A 485 -19.89 13.38 18.73
N ILE A 486 -19.51 12.29 18.05
CA ILE A 486 -20.42 11.22 17.67
C ILE A 486 -20.46 10.18 18.81
N PRO A 487 -21.65 9.83 19.34
CA PRO A 487 -21.79 8.84 20.42
C PRO A 487 -21.08 7.53 20.08
N ALA A 488 -20.45 6.90 21.08
CA ALA A 488 -19.72 5.65 20.89
C ALA A 488 -20.64 4.48 20.50
N GLY A 489 -20.12 3.58 19.66
CA GLY A 489 -20.75 2.28 19.36
C GLY A 489 -20.36 1.20 20.38
N GLU A 490 -20.68 -0.05 20.04
CA GLU A 490 -20.29 -1.23 20.82
C GLU A 490 -19.15 -1.97 20.11
N SER A 491 -18.09 -2.37 20.83
CA SER A 491 -17.05 -3.26 20.31
C SER A 491 -16.98 -4.46 21.25
N LEU A 492 -17.22 -5.65 20.70
CA LEU A 492 -17.43 -6.86 21.48
C LEU A 492 -16.42 -7.95 21.10
N ASP A 493 -15.69 -8.46 22.09
CA ASP A 493 -14.89 -9.67 21.91
C ASP A 493 -15.77 -10.95 21.87
N ILE A 494 -15.16 -12.10 21.62
CA ILE A 494 -15.90 -13.37 21.54
C ILE A 494 -16.59 -13.75 22.86
N VAL A 495 -15.97 -13.46 24.01
CA VAL A 495 -16.51 -13.81 25.34
C VAL A 495 -17.73 -12.92 25.63
N GLN A 496 -17.59 -11.62 25.41
CA GLN A 496 -18.66 -10.64 25.54
C GLN A 496 -19.82 -10.93 24.59
N LEU A 497 -19.56 -11.43 23.38
CA LEU A 497 -20.61 -11.88 22.46
C LEU A 497 -21.32 -13.14 22.99
N MET A 498 -20.60 -14.09 23.58
CA MET A 498 -21.21 -15.26 24.21
C MET A 498 -22.09 -14.89 25.39
N ASP A 499 -21.69 -13.89 26.19
CA ASP A 499 -22.46 -13.38 27.33
C ASP A 499 -23.80 -12.72 26.94
N LYS A 500 -23.97 -12.32 25.66
CA LYS A 500 -25.26 -11.84 25.13
C LYS A 500 -26.31 -12.97 25.00
N GLY A 501 -25.93 -14.23 25.19
CA GLY A 501 -26.83 -15.38 25.24
C GLY A 501 -27.68 -15.55 23.97
N ASP A 502 -28.99 -15.68 24.13
CA ASP A 502 -29.93 -15.92 23.02
C ASP A 502 -29.92 -14.81 21.95
N ALA A 503 -29.50 -13.59 22.30
CA ALA A 503 -29.40 -12.49 21.33
C ALA A 503 -28.28 -12.69 20.30
N ALA A 504 -27.20 -13.40 20.65
CA ALA A 504 -26.07 -13.70 19.77
C ALA A 504 -26.09 -15.15 19.25
N LYS A 505 -27.01 -15.98 19.75
CA LYS A 505 -27.11 -17.40 19.41
C LYS A 505 -27.54 -17.60 17.96
N LEU A 506 -26.74 -18.39 17.23
CA LEU A 506 -27.11 -18.91 15.91
C LEU A 506 -27.83 -20.24 16.12
N ASP A 507 -29.15 -20.22 15.96
CA ASP A 507 -29.99 -21.38 16.20
C ASP A 507 -29.96 -22.35 15.00
N GLU A 508 -29.42 -23.55 15.22
CA GLU A 508 -29.30 -24.59 14.20
C GLU A 508 -30.66 -25.09 13.68
N SER A 509 -31.74 -24.90 14.46
CA SER A 509 -33.10 -25.30 14.07
C SER A 509 -33.73 -24.38 13.01
N VAL A 510 -33.14 -23.21 12.74
CA VAL A 510 -33.61 -22.29 11.70
C VAL A 510 -33.52 -22.97 10.33
N VAL A 511 -34.61 -22.92 9.57
CA VAL A 511 -34.65 -23.40 8.18
C VAL A 511 -34.34 -22.22 7.25
N PRO A 512 -33.33 -22.32 6.37
CA PRO A 512 -33.00 -21.26 5.42
C PRO A 512 -34.17 -20.92 4.50
N ASP A 513 -34.47 -19.64 4.33
CA ASP A 513 -35.47 -19.13 3.38
C ASP A 513 -35.06 -19.42 1.93
N LEU A 514 -33.75 -19.35 1.68
CA LEU A 514 -33.11 -19.71 0.42
C LEU A 514 -32.23 -20.95 0.66
N PRO A 515 -32.67 -22.15 0.25
CA PRO A 515 -31.89 -23.36 0.44
C PRO A 515 -30.55 -23.26 -0.29
N ILE A 516 -29.47 -23.55 0.43
CA ILE A 516 -28.11 -23.58 -0.13
C ILE A 516 -27.89 -24.98 -0.68
N ASP A 517 -28.08 -25.14 -1.99
CA ASP A 517 -27.81 -26.40 -2.66
C ASP A 517 -26.30 -26.56 -2.92
N LEU A 518 -25.66 -27.42 -2.12
CA LEU A 518 -24.26 -27.79 -2.29
C LEU A 518 -24.09 -29.13 -3.03
N SER A 519 -25.18 -29.82 -3.40
CA SER A 519 -25.12 -31.16 -3.99
C SER A 519 -24.44 -31.17 -5.37
N GLY A 520 -24.48 -30.06 -6.09
CA GLY A 520 -23.77 -29.88 -7.36
C GLY A 520 -22.25 -29.67 -7.24
N TYR A 521 -21.72 -29.52 -6.02
CA TYR A 521 -20.29 -29.29 -5.78
C TYR A 521 -19.64 -30.51 -5.12
N VAL A 522 -18.92 -31.29 -5.92
CA VAL A 522 -18.06 -32.35 -5.40
C VAL A 522 -16.77 -31.72 -4.86
N TYR A 523 -16.51 -31.88 -3.57
CA TYR A 523 -15.25 -31.45 -2.98
C TYR A 523 -14.19 -32.53 -3.16
N ASP A 524 -13.36 -32.36 -4.18
CA ASP A 524 -12.15 -33.16 -4.35
C ASP A 524 -10.97 -32.44 -3.67
N ARG A 525 -10.39 -33.08 -2.64
CA ARG A 525 -9.22 -32.54 -1.93
C ARG A 525 -8.04 -32.42 -2.90
N GLN A 526 -7.78 -31.20 -3.37
CA GLN A 526 -6.62 -30.91 -4.21
C GLN A 526 -5.33 -30.93 -3.37
N PRO A 527 -4.19 -31.37 -3.94
CA PRO A 527 -2.90 -31.20 -3.30
C PRO A 527 -2.62 -29.71 -3.09
N THR A 528 -2.12 -29.34 -1.91
CA THR A 528 -1.91 -27.94 -1.57
C THR A 528 -0.79 -27.35 -2.41
N VAL A 529 -0.82 -26.03 -2.65
CA VAL A 529 0.29 -25.35 -3.35
C VAL A 529 1.60 -25.57 -2.59
N MET A 530 1.52 -25.59 -1.25
CA MET A 530 2.66 -25.83 -0.37
C MET A 530 3.20 -27.26 -0.45
N SER A 531 2.38 -28.28 -0.72
CA SER A 531 2.89 -29.66 -0.86
C SER A 531 3.82 -29.80 -2.06
N SER A 532 3.59 -29.03 -3.13
CA SER A 532 4.49 -28.98 -4.30
C SER A 532 5.85 -28.34 -3.95
N LEU A 533 5.87 -27.34 -3.08
CA LEU A 533 7.06 -26.63 -2.61
C LEU A 533 7.85 -27.41 -1.56
N ASN A 534 7.15 -28.08 -0.66
CA ASN A 534 7.78 -28.77 0.48
C ASN A 534 8.43 -30.10 0.11
N SER A 535 8.21 -30.61 -1.10
CA SER A 535 8.82 -31.83 -1.64
C SER A 535 10.36 -31.84 -1.70
N SER A 536 11.02 -30.70 -1.43
CA SER A 536 12.48 -30.53 -1.53
C SER A 536 13.21 -30.16 -0.22
N THR A 537 12.50 -30.03 0.91
CA THR A 537 13.08 -29.48 2.15
C THR A 537 13.75 -30.57 3.01
N GLY A 538 14.94 -31.01 2.62
CA GLY A 538 15.72 -31.95 3.42
C GLY A 538 16.05 -31.37 4.81
N LEU A 539 16.06 -32.21 5.85
CA LEU A 539 16.35 -31.82 7.25
C LEU A 539 17.68 -31.05 7.39
N ARG A 540 18.65 -31.33 6.50
CA ARG A 540 19.92 -30.63 6.41
C ARG A 540 19.79 -29.19 5.89
N TYR A 541 18.89 -28.95 4.94
CA TYR A 541 18.61 -27.61 4.45
C TYR A 541 17.98 -26.76 5.56
N LEU A 542 17.06 -27.32 6.35
CA LEU A 542 16.51 -26.65 7.54
C LEU A 542 17.59 -26.32 8.57
N LYS A 543 18.46 -27.28 8.93
CA LYS A 543 19.61 -27.04 9.82
C LYS A 543 20.53 -25.93 9.28
N ALA A 544 20.79 -25.92 7.98
CA ALA A 544 21.60 -24.90 7.33
C ALA A 544 20.99 -23.50 7.38
N GLN A 545 19.65 -23.38 7.39
CA GLN A 545 18.95 -22.11 7.56
C GLN A 545 19.04 -21.57 9.00
N ILE A 546 19.12 -22.45 10.01
CA ILE A 546 19.21 -22.05 11.43
C ILE A 546 20.60 -21.48 11.74
N THR A 547 21.66 -22.12 11.27
CA THR A 547 23.01 -21.80 11.72
C THR A 547 23.47 -20.41 11.27
N ALA A 548 23.97 -19.63 12.23
CA ALA A 548 24.69 -18.38 11.99
C ALA A 548 26.21 -18.59 11.84
N ASP A 549 26.74 -19.73 12.29
CA ASP A 549 28.18 -20.03 12.26
C ASP A 549 28.60 -20.65 10.92
N ASP A 550 29.72 -20.19 10.36
CA ASP A 550 30.31 -20.76 9.15
C ASP A 550 30.93 -22.15 9.39
N LYS A 551 31.38 -22.47 10.62
CA LYS A 551 31.96 -23.79 10.93
C LYS A 551 30.89 -24.87 10.95
N GLU A 552 29.78 -24.62 11.62
CA GLU A 552 28.63 -25.53 11.66
C GLU A 552 28.03 -25.74 10.26
N LEU A 553 27.91 -24.67 9.46
CA LEU A 553 27.48 -24.80 8.07
C LEU A 553 28.40 -25.71 7.25
N LYS A 554 29.73 -25.60 7.41
CA LYS A 554 30.68 -26.46 6.70
C LYS A 554 30.52 -27.92 7.11
N ALA A 555 30.24 -28.21 8.39
CA ALA A 555 29.96 -29.56 8.86
C ALA A 555 28.69 -30.12 8.20
N ILE A 556 27.60 -29.35 8.18
CA ILE A 556 26.32 -29.75 7.53
C ILE A 556 26.51 -29.99 6.02
N VAL A 557 27.29 -29.14 5.35
CA VAL A 557 27.59 -29.31 3.91
C VAL A 557 28.41 -30.56 3.66
N LYS A 558 29.43 -30.82 4.50
CA LYS A 558 30.24 -32.03 4.39
C LYS A 558 29.40 -33.29 4.59
N GLU A 559 28.53 -33.31 5.59
CA GLU A 559 27.57 -34.41 5.81
C GLU A 559 26.60 -34.61 4.62
N ALA A 560 26.18 -33.53 3.97
CA ALA A 560 25.34 -33.60 2.78
C ALA A 560 26.10 -34.22 1.58
N GLU A 561 27.35 -33.79 1.36
CA GLU A 561 28.23 -34.30 0.30
C GLU A 561 28.61 -35.78 0.51
N ASP A 562 28.89 -36.17 1.76
CA ASP A 562 29.32 -37.54 2.11
C ASP A 562 28.18 -38.58 1.98
N SER A 563 26.92 -38.14 2.05
CA SER A 563 25.75 -39.03 2.01
C SER A 563 25.17 -39.33 0.62
N GLY A 564 25.74 -38.76 -0.45
CA GLY A 564 25.39 -39.14 -1.83
C GLY A 564 23.99 -38.74 -2.32
N GLU A 565 23.20 -37.96 -1.57
CA GLU A 565 21.94 -37.38 -2.05
C GLU A 565 22.20 -36.18 -2.98
N SER A 566 22.77 -36.43 -4.15
CA SER A 566 22.69 -35.47 -5.26
C SER A 566 21.25 -35.47 -5.77
N GLY A 567 20.56 -34.35 -5.63
CA GLY A 567 19.13 -34.19 -5.95
C GLY A 567 18.70 -34.88 -7.25
N SER A 568 17.66 -35.70 -7.16
CA SER A 568 17.01 -36.37 -8.28
C SER A 568 16.28 -35.37 -9.18
N GLY A 569 16.98 -34.84 -10.17
CA GLY A 569 16.40 -34.19 -11.33
C GLY A 569 16.34 -35.16 -12.50
N SER A 570 15.13 -35.41 -13.00
CA SER A 570 14.78 -36.17 -14.22
C SER A 570 15.91 -36.32 -15.25
N ALA A 571 16.40 -37.55 -15.42
CA ALA A 571 17.28 -37.92 -16.51
C ALA A 571 16.44 -38.43 -17.69
N THR A 572 16.29 -37.60 -18.72
CA THR A 572 15.80 -38.03 -20.03
C THR A 572 16.87 -38.89 -20.71
N THR A 573 16.48 -40.11 -21.04
CA THR A 573 17.24 -41.16 -21.71
C THR A 573 17.83 -40.69 -23.04
N SER A 574 19.15 -40.73 -23.19
CA SER A 574 19.83 -40.67 -24.50
C SER A 574 20.42 -42.03 -24.85
N GLY A 575 19.98 -42.56 -26.00
CA GLY A 575 20.38 -43.86 -26.53
C GLY A 575 21.85 -43.90 -26.94
N LYS A 576 22.45 -45.07 -26.72
CA LYS A 576 23.79 -45.47 -27.18
C LYS A 576 23.96 -45.20 -28.68
N SER A 577 25.07 -44.56 -29.06
CA SER A 577 25.68 -44.78 -30.37
C SER A 577 27.19 -44.97 -30.22
N THR A 578 27.67 -45.87 -31.06
CA THR A 578 28.92 -46.61 -30.99
C THR A 578 30.09 -45.79 -31.53
N THR A 579 31.23 -45.88 -30.84
CA THR A 579 32.53 -45.31 -31.25
C THR A 579 33.09 -45.95 -32.52
N THR A 580 33.51 -45.12 -33.48
CA THR A 580 34.56 -45.45 -34.46
C THR A 580 35.62 -44.34 -34.47
N LYS A 581 36.89 -44.76 -34.39
CA LYS A 581 38.10 -43.92 -34.38
C LYS A 581 38.41 -43.38 -35.78
N SER A 582 38.84 -42.12 -35.87
CA SER A 582 39.86 -41.72 -36.86
C SER A 582 40.67 -40.48 -36.42
N THR A 583 41.98 -40.72 -36.35
CA THR A 583 43.16 -39.89 -36.69
C THR A 583 43.19 -38.35 -36.57
N THR A 584 44.30 -37.93 -35.96
CA THR A 584 44.92 -36.61 -35.72
C THR A 584 45.25 -35.75 -36.94
N ILE A 585 45.04 -34.41 -36.84
CA ILE A 585 45.88 -33.33 -37.41
C ILE A 585 45.77 -32.06 -36.52
N PRO A 586 46.87 -31.32 -36.19
CA PRO A 586 46.84 -30.13 -35.33
C PRO A 586 46.78 -28.81 -36.12
N LYS A 587 45.91 -27.85 -35.76
CA LYS A 587 45.99 -26.44 -36.24
C LYS A 587 45.44 -25.41 -35.23
N GLY A 588 46.37 -24.58 -34.72
CA GLY A 588 46.35 -23.12 -34.42
C GLY A 588 45.15 -22.39 -33.79
N PRO A 589 45.39 -21.30 -33.02
CA PRO A 589 44.33 -20.54 -32.37
C PRO A 589 43.62 -19.64 -33.40
N ARG A 590 42.30 -19.73 -33.50
CA ARG A 590 41.48 -18.78 -34.28
C ARG A 590 40.38 -18.19 -33.42
N GLY A 591 40.50 -16.89 -33.19
CA GLY A 591 39.48 -16.07 -32.55
C GLY A 591 38.17 -16.10 -33.34
N ARG A 592 37.05 -16.04 -32.61
CA ARG A 592 35.71 -15.91 -33.16
C ARG A 592 35.50 -14.49 -33.68
N PRO A 593 34.95 -14.28 -34.89
CA PRO A 593 34.55 -12.95 -35.33
C PRO A 593 33.32 -12.47 -34.54
N PRO A 594 33.17 -11.16 -34.30
CA PRO A 594 31.99 -10.62 -33.63
C PRO A 594 30.76 -10.80 -34.52
N LYS A 595 29.63 -11.24 -33.93
CA LYS A 595 28.34 -11.33 -34.62
C LYS A 595 27.90 -9.92 -35.08
N PRO A 596 27.26 -9.78 -36.26
CA PRO A 596 26.73 -8.50 -36.70
C PRO A 596 25.63 -8.02 -35.73
N LYS A 597 25.73 -6.75 -35.31
CA LYS A 597 24.72 -6.07 -34.48
C LYS A 597 23.47 -5.83 -35.34
N VAL A 598 22.48 -6.70 -35.20
CA VAL A 598 21.12 -6.40 -35.67
C VAL A 598 20.55 -5.35 -34.71
N PRO A 599 20.14 -4.15 -35.18
CA PRO A 599 19.52 -3.17 -34.31
C PRO A 599 18.18 -3.72 -33.81
N PRO A 600 17.82 -3.50 -32.52
CA PRO A 600 16.55 -3.95 -31.98
C PRO A 600 15.39 -3.30 -32.74
N PRO A 601 14.28 -4.00 -32.95
CA PRO A 601 13.09 -3.42 -33.56
C PRO A 601 12.59 -2.23 -32.71
N PRO A 602 11.96 -1.21 -33.31
CA PRO A 602 11.67 0.07 -32.65
C PRO A 602 10.77 -0.03 -31.40
N TYR A 603 10.07 -1.15 -31.18
CA TYR A 603 9.30 -1.42 -29.95
C TYR A 603 10.13 -2.03 -28.81
N ALA A 604 11.40 -2.39 -29.05
CA ALA A 604 12.28 -3.07 -28.10
C ALA A 604 13.45 -2.19 -27.61
N GLN A 605 13.42 -0.88 -27.86
CA GLN A 605 14.31 0.05 -27.17
C GLN A 605 13.74 0.38 -25.78
N PRO A 606 14.55 0.32 -24.69
CA PRO A 606 14.10 0.80 -23.40
C PRO A 606 13.75 2.28 -23.52
N GLN A 607 12.49 2.63 -23.27
CA GLN A 607 12.07 4.02 -23.19
C GLN A 607 12.95 4.71 -22.15
N GLN A 608 13.82 5.61 -22.60
CA GLN A 608 14.41 6.61 -21.72
C GLN A 608 13.25 7.35 -21.04
N ALA A 609 13.33 7.52 -19.73
CA ALA A 609 12.37 8.32 -18.97
C ALA A 609 12.46 9.77 -19.45
N VAL A 610 11.63 10.13 -20.43
CA VAL A 610 11.38 11.51 -20.81
C VAL A 610 10.26 12.00 -19.88
N LEU A 611 10.61 12.88 -18.95
CA LEU A 611 9.64 13.69 -18.22
C LEU A 611 9.05 14.70 -19.23
N MET A 612 7.81 14.47 -19.65
CA MET A 612 6.98 15.45 -20.37
C MET A 612 5.61 15.54 -19.72
N GLU A 613 5.09 16.76 -19.63
CA GLU A 613 3.84 17.12 -18.97
C GLU A 613 2.63 16.51 -19.68
N VAL A 614 1.60 16.18 -18.88
CA VAL A 614 0.47 15.30 -19.23
C VAL A 614 -0.49 15.91 -20.29
N GLU A 615 -0.38 17.20 -20.62
CA GLU A 615 -1.31 17.89 -21.52
C GLU A 615 -1.14 17.54 -23.01
N ASP A 616 0.05 17.12 -23.46
CA ASP A 616 0.32 17.03 -24.92
C ASP A 616 -0.12 15.71 -25.59
N ARG A 617 -0.39 14.65 -24.82
CA ARG A 617 -0.77 13.34 -25.40
C ARG A 617 -2.18 13.33 -26.00
N TRP A 618 -3.12 14.06 -25.38
CA TRP A 618 -4.50 14.10 -25.84
C TRP A 618 -4.63 14.93 -27.12
N THR A 619 -3.94 16.05 -27.18
CA THR A 619 -3.90 16.96 -28.34
C THR A 619 -3.19 16.32 -29.54
N ALA A 620 -2.06 15.63 -29.32
CA ALA A 620 -1.34 14.94 -30.40
C ALA A 620 -2.10 13.71 -30.93
N GLY A 621 -2.80 12.98 -30.05
CA GLY A 621 -3.69 11.87 -30.42
C GLY A 621 -4.89 12.36 -31.25
N PHE A 622 -5.50 13.48 -30.82
CA PHE A 622 -6.63 14.11 -31.50
C PHE A 622 -6.27 14.61 -32.91
N HIS A 623 -5.13 15.30 -33.07
CA HIS A 623 -4.66 15.77 -34.38
C HIS A 623 -4.26 14.64 -35.33
N ARG A 624 -3.83 13.49 -34.80
CA ARG A 624 -3.48 12.30 -35.59
C ARG A 624 -4.73 11.52 -36.02
N ALA A 625 -5.80 11.54 -35.22
CA ALA A 625 -7.07 10.87 -35.51
C ALA A 625 -8.00 11.66 -36.44
N MET A 626 -7.93 13.00 -36.44
CA MET A 626 -8.85 13.89 -37.17
C MET A 626 -8.28 14.49 -38.47
N LYS A 627 -7.28 13.87 -39.10
CA LYS A 627 -6.89 14.20 -40.49
C LYS A 627 -7.93 13.67 -41.49
N GLY A 628 -9.11 14.28 -41.49
CA GLY A 628 -10.15 14.02 -42.51
C GLY A 628 -11.58 14.08 -41.98
N GLY A 629 -12.06 15.26 -41.57
CA GLY A 629 -13.48 15.45 -41.25
C GLY A 629 -13.75 16.80 -40.61
N LYS A 630 -14.78 17.51 -41.09
CA LYS A 630 -15.10 18.91 -40.73
C LYS A 630 -15.37 19.11 -39.23
N GLU A 631 -14.91 20.27 -38.75
CA GLU A 631 -14.98 20.76 -37.36
C GLU A 631 -16.40 20.79 -36.79
N THR A 632 -16.64 20.05 -35.71
CA THR A 632 -17.67 20.36 -34.72
C THR A 632 -17.09 20.14 -33.32
N ARG A 633 -17.17 21.14 -32.44
CA ARG A 633 -16.66 21.09 -31.07
C ARG A 633 -17.62 20.28 -30.17
N PRO A 634 -17.14 19.38 -29.29
CA PRO A 634 -17.99 18.69 -28.32
C PRO A 634 -18.51 19.64 -27.22
N TRP A 635 -19.77 19.42 -26.83
CA TRP A 635 -20.56 20.17 -25.83
C TRP A 635 -20.03 20.18 -24.38
N LEU A 636 -18.87 19.60 -24.10
CA LEU A 636 -18.32 19.42 -22.73
C LEU A 636 -17.27 20.46 -22.31
N MET A 637 -17.05 21.52 -23.10
CA MET A 637 -16.14 22.63 -22.79
C MET A 637 -16.84 23.97 -22.58
N ALA A 638 -18.13 23.98 -22.21
CA ALA A 638 -18.84 25.20 -21.80
C ALA A 638 -18.87 25.30 -20.27
N GLY A 639 -17.85 25.95 -19.70
CA GLY A 639 -17.86 26.35 -18.30
C GLY A 639 -18.98 27.37 -18.03
N SER A 640 -19.82 27.09 -17.04
CA SER A 640 -20.89 27.97 -16.58
C SER A 640 -20.33 29.17 -15.80
N GLY A 641 -20.13 30.27 -16.52
CA GLY A 641 -20.07 31.60 -15.93
C GLY A 641 -21.48 32.09 -15.58
N MET A 642 -21.75 32.29 -14.30
CA MET A 642 -23.01 32.82 -13.80
C MET A 642 -23.16 34.31 -14.18
N LYS A 643 -24.21 34.67 -14.94
CA LYS A 643 -24.78 36.03 -14.99
C LYS A 643 -26.29 35.97 -14.76
N ARG A 644 -26.76 36.82 -13.84
CA ARG A 644 -28.17 37.05 -13.45
C ARG A 644 -28.91 37.92 -14.49
N ALA A 645 -30.25 37.83 -14.40
CA ALA A 645 -31.33 38.65 -15.00
C ALA A 645 -31.74 38.23 -16.44
N SER A 646 -33.00 38.12 -16.86
CA SER A 646 -34.32 38.48 -16.30
C SER A 646 -35.44 37.87 -17.19
N VAL A 647 -36.57 37.48 -16.57
CA VAL A 647 -37.98 37.48 -17.06
C VAL A 647 -38.31 37.13 -18.53
N GLY A 648 -39.18 36.13 -18.73
CA GLY A 648 -39.98 35.98 -19.96
C GLY A 648 -40.81 34.68 -20.04
N MET A 649 -42.13 34.82 -20.05
CA MET A 649 -43.16 33.76 -20.18
C MET A 649 -43.09 32.95 -21.49
N GLY A 650 -43.61 31.71 -21.47
CA GLY A 650 -44.08 31.01 -22.68
C GLY A 650 -44.14 29.48 -22.54
N GLY A 651 -45.34 28.91 -22.52
CA GLY A 651 -45.61 27.46 -22.42
C GLY A 651 -45.49 26.67 -23.75
N PRO A 652 -46.23 25.55 -23.93
CA PRO A 652 -45.62 24.23 -24.05
C PRO A 652 -45.90 23.49 -25.38
N GLY A 653 -45.09 22.47 -25.66
CA GLY A 653 -45.32 21.42 -26.67
C GLY A 653 -44.08 20.51 -26.69
N GLY A 654 -44.12 19.18 -26.76
CA GLY A 654 -45.15 18.25 -27.19
C GLY A 654 -44.46 17.19 -28.07
N LEU A 655 -44.42 15.95 -27.59
CA LEU A 655 -44.13 14.68 -28.30
C LEU A 655 -42.77 14.47 -28.97
N SER A 656 -42.10 13.35 -28.62
CA SER A 656 -42.08 12.15 -29.48
C SER A 656 -41.02 11.14 -29.01
N SER A 657 -41.48 9.89 -28.88
CA SER A 657 -40.72 8.68 -28.62
C SER A 657 -39.72 8.34 -29.73
N THR A 658 -38.57 7.79 -29.36
CA THR A 658 -37.92 6.72 -30.14
C THR A 658 -37.23 5.73 -29.19
N LYS A 659 -37.72 4.48 -29.23
CA LYS A 659 -37.02 3.28 -28.75
C LYS A 659 -35.79 3.06 -29.64
N GLY A 660 -34.66 2.74 -29.02
CA GLY A 660 -33.44 2.29 -29.70
C GLY A 660 -32.73 1.24 -28.86
N SER A 661 -33.01 -0.02 -29.20
CA SER A 661 -32.31 -1.22 -28.72
C SER A 661 -30.84 -1.18 -29.13
N TRP A 662 -29.92 -1.31 -28.17
CA TRP A 662 -28.51 -1.63 -28.44
C TRP A 662 -28.22 -3.00 -27.84
N ALA A 663 -28.16 -3.99 -28.72
CA ALA A 663 -27.59 -5.30 -28.46
C ALA A 663 -26.16 -5.33 -29.00
N ALA A 664 -25.31 -6.10 -28.32
CA ALA A 664 -24.10 -6.73 -28.80
C ALA A 664 -23.03 -5.80 -29.39
N ASP A 665 -22.02 -5.49 -28.57
CA ASP A 665 -20.64 -5.50 -29.03
C ASP A 665 -19.74 -5.99 -27.90
N GLY A 666 -19.24 -7.21 -28.10
CA GLY A 666 -18.28 -7.85 -27.21
C GLY A 666 -16.91 -7.21 -27.36
N TRP A 667 -16.30 -6.90 -26.22
CA TRP A 667 -14.87 -6.71 -26.10
C TRP A 667 -14.42 -7.38 -24.80
N GLU A 668 -13.82 -8.56 -24.96
CA GLU A 668 -12.93 -9.17 -23.98
C GLU A 668 -11.67 -8.30 -23.86
N VAL A 669 -11.33 -7.88 -22.64
CA VAL A 669 -9.96 -7.65 -22.16
C VAL A 669 -9.88 -8.00 -20.68
#